data_AF-A0A1X7BTZ6-F1
#
_entry.id   AF-A0A1X7BTZ6-F1
#
_cell.length_a   1.000
_cell.length_b   1.000
_cell.length_c   1.000
_cell.angle_alpha   90.00
_cell.angle_beta   90.00
_cell.angle_gamma   90.00
#
_symmetry.space_group_name_H-M   'P 1'
#
loop_
_entity.id
_entity.type
_entity.pdbx_description
1 polymer ?
#
loop_
_entity_poly.entity_id
_entity_poly.type
_entity_poly.pdbx_seq_one_letter_code
_entity_poly.pdbx_strand_id
1 'polypeptide(L)'
;MSLNESQLPAELTGRISEGAPYIRLRILETTDVHCNLLPFDYYADGCENSFGLARTATLIKQARDEVAHSLLVDNGDFLQGTPLGDMTAQPGSGWSGPHPAVTAMNYLGYDAACLGNHEFNFGLDWLQSVLADVSFPITCANAVISEGATIGDDKTLYPPFVLIHRQVTDSDGNQHEIRIGLLGLVPPQITTWDHFHLNDRLITRDIVDTARARLPQMRAAGADIVIALAHTGIDPDDYYPFKENVALALADLPGIDAIIAGHTHEVFPQPGEPDISGAKNDEGTLSCKPAVMAGFRGSHLGVLDLFLQNENGKWQVAAHKSEARSVAAGTASDPVPADEPLKTLLWPAHQHTLDLIRKPLGRSATPLHSYLALVRNDPATQLVTRAQRAALSRMVQGSADAGLPILSTSAPFKTGGRGGPKYYSDVSQGDFRLRNAADLYPFPNTLCGLRLTGGQLYDWLERAAVCFNMIDPGCADQPLINPLVPGHNFDVIDGLNYVIDLSQPARYDRTGRMIRKSARRIHDLRYQGQPVDDDQLFLMAVNSFRAHGGGPYPHLPEDSFAVVSRIPVRSIVSQYISEADGISPAVDPIWSFAPMQQTSVVFETGPGIRRYPDEISALDATDLGDTSAGFARLRLPLSAIVPESLANPSRAAYLSPREVGAGERLANPVRSGRKQP
;
A
#
# COMPACT_ATOMS: atom_id res chain seq x y z
N MET A 1 -33.40 -14.43 -20.47
CA MET A 1 -34.48 -13.42 -20.55
C MET A 1 -33.78 -12.08 -20.44
N SER A 2 -33.59 -11.38 -21.56
CA SER A 2 -32.96 -10.05 -21.56
C SER A 2 -33.81 -9.11 -20.72
N LEU A 3 -33.24 -8.54 -19.66
CA LEU A 3 -33.86 -7.43 -18.96
C LEU A 3 -34.04 -6.29 -19.97
N ASN A 4 -35.28 -5.82 -20.08
CA ASN A 4 -35.67 -4.71 -20.93
C ASN A 4 -34.76 -3.50 -20.64
N GLU A 5 -33.96 -3.05 -21.61
CA GLU A 5 -33.25 -1.76 -21.57
C GLU A 5 -34.22 -0.55 -21.60
N SER A 6 -35.52 -0.78 -21.46
CA SER A 6 -36.56 0.15 -21.88
C SER A 6 -36.88 1.28 -20.91
N GLN A 7 -36.18 1.43 -19.77
CA GLN A 7 -36.32 2.61 -18.91
C GLN A 7 -34.98 2.99 -18.28
N LEU A 8 -34.24 3.86 -18.98
CA LEU A 8 -33.18 4.66 -18.35
C LEU A 8 -33.79 5.45 -17.17
N PRO A 9 -33.12 5.54 -16.02
CA PRO A 9 -33.47 6.47 -14.96
C PRO A 9 -33.78 7.87 -15.53
N ALA A 10 -34.83 8.52 -15.05
CA ALA A 10 -35.29 9.83 -15.55
C ALA A 10 -34.20 10.94 -15.49
N GLU A 11 -33.18 10.74 -14.64
CA GLU A 11 -32.02 11.61 -14.50
C GLU A 11 -31.02 11.49 -15.67
N LEU A 12 -30.97 10.33 -16.33
CA LEU A 12 -30.12 10.08 -17.51
C LEU A 12 -30.81 10.50 -18.82
N THR A 13 -32.15 10.47 -18.86
CA THR A 13 -32.94 10.81 -20.06
C THR A 13 -32.85 12.29 -20.46
N GLY A 14 -32.50 13.20 -19.54
CA GLY A 14 -32.35 14.63 -19.86
C GLY A 14 -30.99 15.00 -20.49
N ARG A 15 -30.00 14.12 -20.43
CA ARG A 15 -28.62 14.36 -20.94
C ARG A 15 -28.35 13.65 -22.27
N ILE A 16 -29.08 12.58 -22.56
CA ILE A 16 -29.08 11.90 -23.85
C ILE A 16 -30.04 12.65 -24.77
N SER A 17 -29.61 13.01 -25.98
CA SER A 17 -30.48 13.70 -26.95
C SER A 17 -31.75 12.88 -27.19
N GLU A 18 -32.92 13.49 -26.96
CA GLU A 18 -34.22 12.81 -27.00
C GLU A 18 -34.45 12.14 -28.36
N GLY A 19 -34.65 10.82 -28.36
CA GLY A 19 -34.86 10.01 -29.57
C GLY A 19 -33.61 9.69 -30.40
N ALA A 20 -32.41 10.11 -29.98
CA ALA A 20 -31.18 9.72 -30.67
C ALA A 20 -30.62 8.38 -30.15
N PRO A 21 -30.17 7.48 -31.04
CA PRO A 21 -29.67 6.17 -30.65
C PRO A 21 -28.43 6.29 -29.76
N TYR A 22 -28.32 5.38 -28.80
CA TYR A 22 -27.18 5.35 -27.89
C TYR A 22 -26.68 3.92 -27.67
N ILE A 23 -25.43 3.80 -27.21
CA ILE A 23 -24.84 2.53 -26.76
C ILE A 23 -24.53 2.65 -25.28
N ARG A 24 -24.99 1.68 -24.49
CA ARG A 24 -24.56 1.52 -23.10
C ARG A 24 -23.32 0.63 -23.06
N LEU A 25 -22.17 1.24 -22.84
CA LEU A 25 -20.90 0.54 -22.62
C LEU A 25 -20.57 0.55 -21.13
N ARG A 26 -20.47 -0.64 -20.53
CA ARG A 26 -20.06 -0.78 -19.13
C ARG A 26 -18.58 -1.07 -18.99
N ILE A 27 -17.91 -0.33 -18.12
CA ILE A 27 -16.55 -0.59 -17.68
C ILE A 27 -16.62 -1.14 -16.26
N LEU A 28 -16.10 -2.35 -16.08
CA LEU A 28 -15.94 -3.03 -14.81
C LEU A 28 -14.49 -2.90 -14.39
N GLU A 29 -14.25 -2.52 -13.15
CA GLU A 29 -12.90 -2.27 -12.63
C GLU A 29 -12.61 -3.06 -11.37
N THR A 30 -11.42 -3.64 -11.33
CA THR A 30 -10.70 -3.92 -10.09
C THR A 30 -9.40 -3.09 -10.01
N THR A 31 -8.96 -2.80 -8.79
CA THR A 31 -7.69 -2.15 -8.49
C THR A 31 -7.19 -2.67 -7.14
N ASP A 32 -5.87 -2.61 -6.92
CA ASP A 32 -5.26 -2.84 -5.60
C ASP A 32 -5.69 -4.19 -4.99
N VAL A 33 -5.86 -5.21 -5.84
CA VAL A 33 -6.32 -6.55 -5.41
C VAL A 33 -5.30 -7.17 -4.46
N HIS A 34 -4.02 -6.85 -4.63
CA HIS A 34 -2.94 -7.22 -3.73
C HIS A 34 -2.84 -8.72 -3.46
N CYS A 35 -3.11 -9.56 -4.47
CA CYS A 35 -3.24 -11.02 -4.32
C CYS A 35 -4.23 -11.49 -3.22
N ASN A 36 -5.22 -10.69 -2.85
CA ASN A 36 -6.35 -11.13 -2.01
C ASN A 36 -7.38 -11.84 -2.89
N LEU A 37 -7.00 -13.01 -3.41
CA LEU A 37 -7.78 -13.70 -4.45
C LEU A 37 -8.92 -14.54 -3.86
N LEU A 38 -8.73 -15.04 -2.65
CA LEU A 38 -9.67 -15.92 -1.95
C LEU A 38 -10.23 -15.18 -0.71
N PRO A 39 -11.42 -15.59 -0.21
CA PRO A 39 -11.98 -15.08 1.05
C PRO A 39 -11.21 -15.63 2.26
N PHE A 40 -9.91 -15.32 2.33
CA PHE A 40 -8.97 -15.87 3.30
C PHE A 40 -7.87 -14.85 3.64
N ASP A 41 -7.64 -14.62 4.93
CA ASP A 41 -6.53 -13.84 5.44
C ASP A 41 -5.37 -14.78 5.81
N TYR A 42 -4.28 -14.72 5.03
CA TYR A 42 -3.08 -15.53 5.24
C TYR A 42 -2.26 -15.13 6.47
N TYR A 43 -2.40 -13.89 6.95
CA TYR A 43 -1.73 -13.43 8.16
C TYR A 43 -2.47 -13.95 9.39
N ALA A 44 -3.81 -13.81 9.40
CA ALA A 44 -4.66 -14.35 10.46
C ALA A 44 -4.85 -15.88 10.40
N ASP A 45 -4.58 -16.51 9.25
CA ASP A 45 -4.81 -17.94 8.97
C ASP A 45 -6.28 -18.33 9.18
N GLY A 46 -7.17 -17.56 8.54
CA GLY A 46 -8.61 -17.71 8.73
C GLY A 46 -9.43 -17.19 7.55
N CYS A 47 -10.67 -17.67 7.45
CA CYS A 47 -11.63 -17.18 6.46
C CYS A 47 -11.94 -15.70 6.70
N GLU A 48 -12.18 -14.97 5.60
CA GLU A 48 -12.50 -13.56 5.62
C GLU A 48 -13.71 -13.27 4.72
N ASN A 49 -14.61 -12.41 5.21
CA ASN A 49 -15.90 -12.15 4.59
C ASN A 49 -15.96 -10.80 3.86
N SER A 50 -15.10 -9.85 4.22
CA SER A 50 -15.15 -8.47 3.73
C SER A 50 -14.46 -8.24 2.39
N PHE A 51 -13.68 -9.20 1.89
CA PHE A 51 -12.91 -9.06 0.66
C PHE A 51 -12.66 -10.38 -0.06
N GLY A 52 -12.03 -10.31 -1.23
CA GLY A 52 -11.57 -11.44 -2.02
C GLY A 52 -12.02 -11.33 -3.48
N LEU A 53 -11.07 -11.45 -4.42
CA LEU A 53 -11.38 -11.44 -5.86
C LEU A 53 -12.39 -12.53 -6.23
N ALA A 54 -12.38 -13.69 -5.57
CA ALA A 54 -13.39 -14.73 -5.80
C ALA A 54 -14.82 -14.27 -5.48
N ARG A 55 -15.04 -13.36 -4.53
CA ARG A 55 -16.37 -12.76 -4.29
C ARG A 55 -16.68 -11.70 -5.34
N THR A 56 -15.68 -10.88 -5.68
CA THR A 56 -15.78 -9.89 -6.75
C THR A 56 -16.10 -10.54 -8.10
N ALA A 57 -15.60 -11.75 -8.36
CA ALA A 57 -15.90 -12.54 -9.56
C ALA A 57 -17.41 -12.81 -9.73
N THR A 58 -18.14 -13.02 -8.63
CA THR A 58 -19.59 -13.16 -8.66
C THR A 58 -20.26 -11.84 -9.05
N LEU A 59 -19.80 -10.71 -8.51
CA LEU A 59 -20.28 -9.38 -8.91
C LEU A 59 -19.97 -9.07 -10.38
N ILE A 60 -18.79 -9.47 -10.88
CA ILE A 60 -18.40 -9.31 -12.28
C ILE A 60 -19.38 -10.05 -13.20
N LYS A 61 -19.70 -11.31 -12.87
CA LYS A 61 -20.66 -12.11 -13.66
C LYS A 61 -22.05 -11.47 -13.66
N GLN A 62 -22.55 -11.06 -12.49
CA GLN A 62 -23.82 -10.35 -12.37
C GLN A 62 -23.84 -9.05 -13.19
N ALA A 63 -22.80 -8.23 -13.08
CA ALA A 63 -22.71 -6.96 -13.78
C ALA A 63 -22.60 -7.13 -15.31
N ARG A 64 -22.01 -8.22 -15.79
CA ARG A 64 -21.99 -8.61 -17.21
C ARG A 64 -23.37 -9.06 -17.70
N ASP A 65 -24.15 -9.77 -16.89
CA ASP A 65 -25.49 -10.22 -17.26
C ASP A 65 -26.53 -9.07 -17.34
N GLU A 66 -26.22 -7.92 -16.73
CA GLU A 66 -27.09 -6.73 -16.71
C GLU A 66 -27.04 -5.87 -17.99
N VAL A 67 -26.02 -6.03 -18.84
CA VAL A 67 -25.81 -5.20 -20.03
C VAL A 67 -25.31 -6.05 -21.21
N ALA A 68 -25.58 -5.59 -22.44
CA ALA A 68 -25.10 -6.29 -23.63
C ALA A 68 -23.58 -6.13 -23.85
N HIS A 69 -23.02 -4.97 -23.49
CA HIS A 69 -21.63 -4.59 -23.79
C HIS A 69 -20.89 -4.21 -22.53
N SER A 70 -19.82 -4.95 -22.21
CA SER A 70 -18.96 -4.64 -21.08
C SER A 70 -17.48 -4.89 -21.38
N LEU A 71 -16.63 -4.20 -20.63
CA LEU A 71 -15.20 -4.45 -20.51
C LEU A 71 -14.85 -4.65 -19.04
N LEU A 72 -13.95 -5.57 -18.74
CA LEU A 72 -13.32 -5.74 -17.43
C LEU A 72 -11.86 -5.30 -17.50
N VAL A 73 -11.50 -4.32 -16.71
CA VAL A 73 -10.13 -3.79 -16.63
C VAL A 73 -9.59 -3.89 -15.21
N ASP A 74 -8.27 -4.02 -15.09
CA ASP A 74 -7.58 -3.86 -13.82
C ASP A 74 -6.70 -2.60 -13.85
N ASN A 75 -6.69 -1.86 -12.75
CA ASN A 75 -5.93 -0.62 -12.65
C ASN A 75 -4.63 -0.75 -11.85
N GLY A 76 -4.04 -1.94 -11.74
CA GLY A 76 -2.72 -2.13 -11.12
C GLY A 76 -2.78 -2.63 -9.68
N ASP A 77 -1.62 -3.00 -9.16
CA ASP A 77 -1.39 -3.57 -7.82
C ASP A 77 -2.14 -4.89 -7.58
N PHE A 78 -2.11 -5.78 -8.57
CA PHE A 78 -2.73 -7.11 -8.50
C PHE A 78 -1.75 -8.21 -8.05
N LEU A 79 -0.42 -7.99 -8.13
CA LEU A 79 0.59 -9.01 -7.84
C LEU A 79 1.02 -9.14 -6.37
N GLN A 80 1.50 -8.07 -5.72
CA GLN A 80 2.06 -8.12 -4.37
C GLN A 80 0.98 -7.90 -3.30
N GLY A 81 1.05 -8.58 -2.14
CA GLY A 81 0.26 -8.16 -0.96
C GLY A 81 -0.19 -9.26 0.00
N THR A 82 -0.23 -10.50 -0.46
CA THR A 82 -0.42 -11.68 0.39
C THR A 82 0.68 -12.71 0.15
N PRO A 83 0.96 -13.61 1.11
CA PRO A 83 1.83 -14.75 0.89
C PRO A 83 1.51 -15.58 -0.36
N LEU A 84 0.25 -15.61 -0.82
CA LEU A 84 -0.15 -16.33 -2.03
C LEU A 84 0.56 -15.79 -3.28
N GLY A 85 0.72 -14.47 -3.39
CA GLY A 85 1.45 -13.82 -4.48
C GLY A 85 2.94 -13.73 -4.20
N ASP A 86 3.31 -13.18 -3.04
CA ASP A 86 4.71 -12.88 -2.67
C ASP A 86 5.63 -14.11 -2.72
N MET A 87 5.11 -15.29 -2.34
CA MET A 87 5.93 -16.50 -2.28
C MET A 87 6.29 -17.03 -3.67
N THR A 88 5.59 -16.62 -4.73
CA THR A 88 5.95 -17.00 -6.12
C THR A 88 7.30 -16.39 -6.54
N ALA A 89 7.71 -15.29 -5.92
CA ALA A 89 9.00 -14.65 -6.15
C ALA A 89 10.14 -15.29 -5.34
N GLN A 90 9.88 -16.29 -4.49
CA GLN A 90 10.90 -16.95 -3.66
C GLN A 90 11.48 -18.20 -4.34
N PRO A 91 12.77 -18.19 -4.75
CA PRO A 91 13.37 -19.35 -5.38
C PRO A 91 13.45 -20.56 -4.43
N GLY A 92 13.14 -21.75 -4.95
CA GLY A 92 13.37 -23.04 -4.27
C GLY A 92 12.34 -23.45 -3.22
N SER A 93 11.71 -22.51 -2.52
CA SER A 93 10.65 -22.80 -1.52
C SER A 93 9.28 -22.24 -1.87
N GLY A 94 9.21 -21.31 -2.83
CA GLY A 94 7.98 -20.68 -3.29
C GLY A 94 7.02 -21.58 -4.06
N TRP A 95 5.88 -21.01 -4.47
CA TRP A 95 4.98 -21.66 -5.43
C TRP A 95 5.61 -21.64 -6.83
N SER A 96 5.66 -22.79 -7.50
CA SER A 96 6.30 -22.96 -8.82
C SER A 96 5.32 -23.15 -9.97
N GLY A 97 4.01 -23.13 -9.71
CA GLY A 97 3.00 -23.16 -10.76
C GLY A 97 2.72 -21.77 -11.34
N PRO A 98 1.69 -21.63 -12.20
CA PRO A 98 1.27 -20.34 -12.73
C PRO A 98 0.99 -19.32 -11.62
N HIS A 99 1.29 -18.05 -11.85
CA HIS A 99 1.07 -17.01 -10.85
C HIS A 99 -0.44 -16.94 -10.49
N PRO A 100 -0.84 -16.99 -9.21
CA PRO A 100 -2.24 -17.06 -8.82
C PRO A 100 -3.09 -15.88 -9.31
N ALA A 101 -2.57 -14.65 -9.25
CA ALA A 101 -3.30 -13.48 -9.75
C ALA A 101 -3.55 -13.54 -11.27
N VAL A 102 -2.51 -13.82 -12.06
CA VAL A 102 -2.63 -14.00 -13.52
C VAL A 102 -3.60 -15.12 -13.86
N THR A 103 -3.55 -16.23 -13.13
CA THR A 103 -4.49 -17.35 -13.29
C THR A 103 -5.93 -16.91 -13.06
N ALA A 104 -6.18 -16.13 -12.01
CA ALA A 104 -7.50 -15.60 -11.71
C ALA A 104 -7.98 -14.60 -12.76
N MET A 105 -7.14 -13.66 -13.18
CA MET A 105 -7.49 -12.64 -14.18
C MET A 105 -7.75 -13.26 -15.56
N ASN A 106 -6.94 -14.25 -15.98
CA ASN A 106 -7.20 -14.99 -17.21
C ASN A 106 -8.54 -15.73 -17.16
N TYR A 107 -8.87 -16.39 -16.03
CA TYR A 107 -10.16 -17.06 -15.84
C TYR A 107 -11.34 -16.08 -15.89
N LEU A 108 -11.19 -14.88 -15.33
CA LEU A 108 -12.22 -13.85 -15.35
C LEU A 108 -12.35 -13.15 -16.71
N GLY A 109 -11.40 -13.34 -17.61
CA GLY A 109 -11.40 -12.73 -18.94
C GLY A 109 -11.32 -11.22 -18.85
N TYR A 110 -10.25 -10.70 -18.23
CA TYR A 110 -9.93 -9.28 -18.30
C TYR A 110 -9.67 -8.87 -19.75
N ASP A 111 -10.03 -7.64 -20.09
CA ASP A 111 -9.86 -7.06 -21.42
C ASP A 111 -8.57 -6.26 -21.54
N ALA A 112 -8.08 -5.70 -20.44
CA ALA A 112 -6.78 -5.04 -20.32
C ALA A 112 -6.41 -4.82 -18.85
N ALA A 113 -5.13 -4.52 -18.58
CA ALA A 113 -4.71 -3.99 -17.29
C ALA A 113 -3.64 -2.91 -17.40
N CYS A 114 -3.61 -2.00 -16.43
CA CYS A 114 -2.47 -1.12 -16.17
C CYS A 114 -1.52 -1.75 -15.14
N LEU A 115 -0.29 -1.26 -15.07
CA LEU A 115 0.63 -1.53 -13.96
C LEU A 115 0.41 -0.51 -12.84
N GLY A 116 0.45 -0.98 -11.60
CA GLY A 116 0.65 -0.20 -10.40
C GLY A 116 2.09 -0.29 -9.89
N ASN A 117 2.37 0.31 -8.75
CA ASN A 117 3.72 0.30 -8.18
C ASN A 117 4.15 -1.07 -7.67
N HIS A 118 3.22 -1.87 -7.16
CA HIS A 118 3.52 -3.15 -6.56
C HIS A 118 3.86 -4.25 -7.58
N GLU A 119 3.65 -4.02 -8.88
CA GLU A 119 4.16 -4.88 -9.94
C GLU A 119 5.70 -4.90 -10.01
N PHE A 120 6.39 -3.85 -9.56
CA PHE A 120 7.85 -3.70 -9.67
C PHE A 120 8.65 -4.26 -8.49
N ASN A 121 7.96 -4.64 -7.40
CA ASN A 121 8.55 -5.00 -6.11
C ASN A 121 9.52 -6.18 -6.11
N PHE A 122 9.42 -7.08 -7.09
CA PHE A 122 10.29 -8.26 -7.21
C PHE A 122 11.23 -8.18 -8.42
N GLY A 123 11.27 -7.01 -9.07
CA GLY A 123 12.14 -6.70 -10.20
C GLY A 123 11.59 -7.03 -11.58
N LEU A 124 12.15 -6.35 -12.59
CA LEU A 124 11.66 -6.39 -13.96
C LEU A 124 11.68 -7.79 -14.59
N ASP A 125 12.68 -8.60 -14.29
CA ASP A 125 12.81 -9.93 -14.88
C ASP A 125 11.70 -10.87 -14.35
N TRP A 126 11.38 -10.76 -13.05
CA TRP A 126 10.25 -11.49 -12.47
C TRP A 126 8.93 -10.97 -13.01
N LEU A 127 8.72 -9.65 -13.05
CA LEU A 127 7.51 -9.02 -13.59
C LEU A 127 7.24 -9.48 -15.03
N GLN A 128 8.24 -9.41 -15.90
CA GLN A 128 8.12 -9.83 -17.30
C GLN A 128 7.83 -11.33 -17.43
N SER A 129 8.40 -12.16 -16.55
CA SER A 129 8.11 -13.60 -16.53
C SER A 129 6.66 -13.90 -16.13
N VAL A 130 6.12 -13.18 -15.14
CA VAL A 130 4.73 -13.32 -14.69
C VAL A 130 3.76 -12.80 -15.74
N LEU A 131 4.05 -11.64 -16.35
CA LEU A 131 3.22 -11.04 -17.38
C LEU A 131 3.37 -11.70 -18.76
N ALA A 132 4.23 -12.70 -18.93
CA ALA A 132 4.25 -13.50 -20.14
C ALA A 132 3.02 -14.42 -20.25
N ASP A 133 2.38 -14.73 -19.12
CA ASP A 133 1.25 -15.68 -19.03
C ASP A 133 -0.14 -14.99 -19.08
N VAL A 134 -0.22 -13.65 -19.13
CA VAL A 134 -1.51 -12.95 -19.22
C VAL A 134 -2.16 -13.14 -20.59
N SER A 135 -3.48 -13.31 -20.63
CA SER A 135 -4.25 -13.48 -21.87
C SER A 135 -4.86 -12.18 -22.41
N PHE A 136 -4.45 -11.04 -21.86
CA PHE A 136 -4.98 -9.71 -22.16
C PHE A 136 -3.83 -8.69 -22.22
N PRO A 137 -3.99 -7.60 -22.97
CA PRO A 137 -2.93 -6.62 -23.12
C PRO A 137 -2.68 -5.82 -21.83
N ILE A 138 -1.40 -5.54 -21.58
CA ILE A 138 -0.94 -4.63 -20.52
C ILE A 138 -0.56 -3.29 -21.15
N THR A 139 -0.89 -2.19 -20.48
CA THR A 139 -0.54 -0.83 -20.90
C THR A 139 0.16 -0.04 -19.79
N CYS A 140 1.20 0.72 -20.13
CA CYS A 140 1.89 1.63 -19.20
C CYS A 140 2.73 2.65 -19.97
N ALA A 141 2.30 3.92 -19.98
CA ALA A 141 2.85 4.97 -20.83
C ALA A 141 4.05 5.71 -20.24
N ASN A 142 4.13 5.79 -18.90
CA ASN A 142 5.13 6.61 -18.23
C ASN A 142 6.23 5.79 -17.54
N ALA A 143 6.29 4.47 -17.76
CA ALA A 143 7.44 3.61 -17.47
C ALA A 143 8.30 3.44 -18.73
N VAL A 144 9.44 4.11 -18.77
CA VAL A 144 10.25 4.35 -19.98
C VAL A 144 11.58 3.59 -19.90
N ILE A 145 11.90 2.81 -20.92
CA ILE A 145 13.19 2.14 -21.09
C ILE A 145 14.25 3.13 -21.58
N SER A 146 13.88 4.00 -22.52
CA SER A 146 14.77 5.03 -23.05
C SER A 146 13.99 6.23 -23.55
N GLU A 147 14.47 7.42 -23.21
CA GLU A 147 13.85 8.69 -23.61
C GLU A 147 13.95 8.93 -25.13
N GLY A 148 12.85 9.42 -25.70
CA GLY A 148 12.79 9.89 -27.08
C GLY A 148 13.11 11.39 -27.20
N ALA A 149 12.98 11.93 -28.42
CA ALA A 149 13.12 13.38 -28.65
C ALA A 149 12.01 14.19 -27.95
N THR A 150 10.84 13.59 -27.80
CA THR A 150 9.71 14.09 -27.00
C THR A 150 9.15 12.95 -26.14
N ILE A 151 8.32 13.28 -25.14
CA ILE A 151 7.61 12.26 -24.32
C ILE A 151 6.79 11.31 -25.20
N GLY A 152 6.24 11.80 -26.31
CA GLY A 152 5.50 10.99 -27.29
C GLY A 152 6.37 10.00 -28.07
N ASP A 153 7.69 10.15 -28.04
CA ASP A 153 8.65 9.29 -28.74
C ASP A 153 9.38 8.32 -27.80
N ASP A 154 9.08 8.37 -26.50
CA ASP A 154 9.69 7.50 -25.51
C ASP A 154 9.44 6.03 -25.85
N LYS A 155 10.49 5.21 -25.67
CA LYS A 155 10.37 3.75 -25.71
C LYS A 155 9.93 3.26 -24.35
N THR A 156 8.67 2.86 -24.24
CA THR A 156 8.05 2.40 -22.99
C THR A 156 8.31 0.91 -22.72
N LEU A 157 8.18 0.50 -21.46
CA LEU A 157 8.33 -0.90 -21.04
C LEU A 157 7.23 -1.81 -21.62
N TYR A 158 6.00 -1.31 -21.59
CA TYR A 158 4.81 -1.91 -22.21
C TYR A 158 4.20 -0.89 -23.19
N PRO A 159 3.29 -1.29 -24.10
CA PRO A 159 2.59 -0.34 -24.96
C PRO A 159 2.02 0.84 -24.15
N PRO A 160 2.16 2.09 -24.62
CA PRO A 160 1.69 3.25 -23.85
C PRO A 160 0.16 3.29 -23.75
N PHE A 161 -0.52 2.77 -24.75
CA PHE A 161 -1.96 2.59 -24.78
C PHE A 161 -2.32 1.37 -25.61
N VAL A 162 -3.54 0.89 -25.45
CA VAL A 162 -4.12 -0.21 -26.26
C VAL A 162 -5.47 0.23 -26.83
N LEU A 163 -5.80 -0.26 -28.03
CA LEU A 163 -7.11 -0.04 -28.65
C LEU A 163 -7.93 -1.32 -28.57
N ILE A 164 -9.03 -1.27 -27.83
CA ILE A 164 -9.97 -2.37 -27.72
C ILE A 164 -11.09 -2.15 -28.73
N HIS A 165 -11.20 -3.06 -29.71
CA HIS A 165 -12.25 -3.05 -30.72
C HIS A 165 -13.45 -3.85 -30.22
N ARG A 166 -14.63 -3.25 -30.18
CA ARG A 166 -15.87 -3.92 -29.78
C ARG A 166 -16.94 -3.73 -30.83
N GLN A 167 -17.54 -4.85 -31.22
CA GLN A 167 -18.80 -4.84 -31.96
C GLN A 167 -19.91 -4.64 -30.94
N VAL A 168 -20.69 -3.60 -31.15
CA VAL A 168 -21.74 -3.17 -30.22
C VAL A 168 -23.02 -2.90 -30.98
N THR A 169 -24.14 -3.00 -30.28
CA THR A 169 -25.48 -2.76 -30.81
C THR A 169 -26.05 -1.55 -30.09
N ASP A 170 -26.54 -0.57 -30.85
CA ASP A 170 -27.21 0.61 -30.28
C ASP A 170 -28.65 0.29 -29.85
N SER A 171 -29.30 1.27 -29.20
CA SER A 171 -30.67 1.18 -28.72
C SER A 171 -31.72 0.93 -29.82
N ASP A 172 -31.38 1.16 -31.09
CA ASP A 172 -32.24 0.93 -32.25
C ASP A 172 -31.98 -0.44 -32.92
N GLY A 173 -31.00 -1.20 -32.41
CA GLY A 173 -30.63 -2.52 -32.92
C GLY A 173 -29.58 -2.51 -34.04
N ASN A 174 -28.98 -1.35 -34.36
CA ASN A 174 -27.94 -1.26 -35.38
C ASN A 174 -26.57 -1.64 -34.81
N GLN A 175 -25.77 -2.33 -35.62
CA GLN A 175 -24.42 -2.73 -35.25
C GLN A 175 -23.39 -1.65 -35.59
N HIS A 176 -22.45 -1.44 -34.68
CA HIS A 176 -21.34 -0.50 -34.80
C HIS A 176 -20.05 -1.13 -34.30
N GLU A 177 -18.91 -0.70 -34.84
CA GLU A 177 -17.60 -0.92 -34.22
C GLU A 177 -17.23 0.32 -33.40
N ILE A 178 -16.88 0.14 -32.12
CA ILE A 178 -16.29 1.18 -31.28
C ILE A 178 -14.86 0.80 -30.92
N ARG A 179 -13.96 1.79 -30.99
CA ARG A 179 -12.54 1.68 -30.64
C ARG A 179 -12.27 2.42 -29.33
N ILE A 180 -12.00 1.65 -28.29
CA ILE A 180 -11.83 2.14 -26.93
C ILE A 180 -10.34 2.21 -26.64
N GLY A 181 -9.80 3.43 -26.52
CA GLY A 181 -8.41 3.65 -26.16
C GLY A 181 -8.21 3.60 -24.66
N LEU A 182 -7.35 2.70 -24.19
CA LEU A 182 -7.00 2.59 -22.78
C LEU A 182 -5.56 3.08 -22.58
N LEU A 183 -5.38 4.14 -21.80
CA LEU A 183 -4.08 4.75 -21.48
C LEU A 183 -3.65 4.31 -20.08
N GLY A 184 -2.52 3.59 -19.98
CA GLY A 184 -1.98 3.12 -18.70
C GLY A 184 -1.00 4.10 -18.07
N LEU A 185 -1.14 4.42 -16.78
CA LEU A 185 -0.24 5.33 -16.06
C LEU A 185 0.04 4.81 -14.63
N VAL A 186 1.28 4.93 -14.17
CA VAL A 186 1.75 4.45 -12.85
C VAL A 186 2.40 5.58 -12.04
N PRO A 187 2.45 5.55 -10.69
CA PRO A 187 3.13 6.57 -9.92
C PRO A 187 4.60 6.69 -10.35
N PRO A 188 5.12 7.89 -10.64
CA PRO A 188 6.51 8.03 -11.08
C PRO A 188 7.52 7.64 -10.00
N GLN A 189 7.10 7.57 -8.73
CA GLN A 189 7.93 7.20 -7.60
C GLN A 189 8.38 5.73 -7.61
N ILE A 190 7.90 4.87 -8.51
CA ILE A 190 8.35 3.47 -8.58
C ILE A 190 9.88 3.36 -8.68
N THR A 191 10.54 4.26 -9.41
CA THR A 191 12.02 4.29 -9.55
C THR A 191 12.73 4.69 -8.26
N THR A 192 12.04 5.40 -7.36
CA THR A 192 12.51 5.70 -6.01
C THR A 192 12.24 4.53 -5.06
N TRP A 193 11.01 4.01 -5.04
CA TRP A 193 10.56 2.99 -4.10
C TRP A 193 11.22 1.63 -4.34
N ASP A 194 11.37 1.25 -5.62
CA ASP A 194 12.01 0.03 -6.09
C ASP A 194 13.36 0.33 -6.76
N HIS A 195 14.07 1.37 -6.31
CA HIS A 195 15.36 1.80 -6.85
C HIS A 195 16.34 0.63 -7.07
N PHE A 196 16.41 -0.29 -6.11
CA PHE A 196 17.25 -1.49 -6.21
C PHE A 196 16.96 -2.34 -7.47
N HIS A 197 15.70 -2.41 -7.88
CA HIS A 197 15.24 -3.20 -9.01
C HIS A 197 15.24 -2.42 -10.33
N LEU A 198 15.09 -1.09 -10.27
CA LEU A 198 14.76 -0.27 -11.43
C LEU A 198 15.86 0.72 -11.84
N ASN A 199 16.80 1.05 -10.95
CA ASN A 199 17.87 1.99 -11.26
C ASN A 199 18.64 1.57 -12.52
N ASP A 200 18.95 2.55 -13.37
CA ASP A 200 19.58 2.37 -14.70
C ASP A 200 18.85 1.44 -15.69
N ARG A 201 17.69 0.89 -15.34
CA ARG A 201 16.88 0.00 -16.19
C ARG A 201 15.58 0.63 -16.65
N LEU A 202 15.04 1.57 -15.87
CA LEU A 202 13.76 2.20 -16.11
C LEU A 202 13.79 3.65 -15.63
N ILE A 203 13.17 4.53 -16.40
CA ILE A 203 12.91 5.94 -16.07
C ILE A 203 11.40 6.11 -15.96
N THR A 204 10.96 7.02 -15.10
CA THR A 204 9.55 7.41 -15.01
C THR A 204 9.33 8.82 -15.52
N ARG A 205 8.23 9.02 -16.25
CA ARG A 205 7.73 10.33 -16.66
C ARG A 205 6.61 10.79 -15.73
N ASP A 206 6.41 12.11 -15.69
CA ASP A 206 5.22 12.69 -15.07
C ASP A 206 3.94 12.16 -15.73
N ILE A 207 2.94 11.84 -14.91
CA ILE A 207 1.69 11.22 -15.34
C ILE A 207 0.90 12.14 -16.28
N VAL A 208 0.74 13.41 -15.91
CA VAL A 208 -0.11 14.39 -16.62
C VAL A 208 0.55 14.80 -17.93
N ASP A 209 1.86 15.05 -17.93
CA ASP A 209 2.60 15.38 -19.15
C ASP A 209 2.63 14.21 -20.13
N THR A 210 2.75 12.98 -19.63
CA THR A 210 2.67 11.76 -20.46
C THR A 210 1.29 11.63 -21.09
N ALA A 211 0.22 11.76 -20.30
CA ALA A 211 -1.14 11.71 -20.83
C ALA A 211 -1.35 12.77 -21.92
N ARG A 212 -0.98 14.02 -21.65
CA ARG A 212 -1.08 15.12 -22.63
C ARG A 212 -0.36 14.82 -23.95
N ALA A 213 0.81 14.18 -23.90
CA ALA A 213 1.58 13.80 -25.08
C ALA A 213 0.97 12.62 -25.86
N ARG A 214 0.32 11.66 -25.16
CA ARG A 214 -0.23 10.44 -25.78
C ARG A 214 -1.63 10.61 -26.35
N LEU A 215 -2.44 11.53 -25.81
CA LEU A 215 -3.83 11.73 -26.25
C LEU A 215 -3.96 12.00 -27.77
N PRO A 216 -3.17 12.88 -28.41
CA PRO A 216 -3.24 13.07 -29.86
C PRO A 216 -2.88 11.81 -30.65
N GLN A 217 -1.93 11.00 -30.16
CA GLN A 217 -1.53 9.74 -30.81
C GLN A 217 -2.67 8.71 -30.75
N MET A 218 -3.36 8.61 -29.62
CA MET A 218 -4.52 7.73 -29.46
C MET A 218 -5.66 8.10 -30.41
N ARG A 219 -5.97 9.40 -30.54
CA ARG A 219 -6.98 9.89 -31.50
C ARG A 219 -6.56 9.64 -32.94
N ALA A 220 -5.29 9.86 -33.28
CA ALA A 220 -4.76 9.56 -34.61
C ALA A 220 -4.79 8.06 -34.95
N ALA A 221 -4.64 7.20 -33.93
CA ALA A 221 -4.81 5.75 -34.06
C ALA A 221 -6.29 5.32 -34.17
N GLY A 222 -7.23 6.25 -34.03
CA GLY A 222 -8.66 6.02 -34.23
C GLY A 222 -9.45 5.71 -32.97
N ALA A 223 -8.95 6.06 -31.78
CA ALA A 223 -9.74 5.95 -30.55
C ALA A 223 -10.98 6.85 -30.59
N ASP A 224 -12.16 6.23 -30.50
CA ASP A 224 -13.45 6.89 -30.41
C ASP A 224 -13.66 7.50 -29.02
N ILE A 225 -13.32 6.72 -27.99
CA ILE A 225 -13.30 7.13 -26.58
C ILE A 225 -11.97 6.76 -25.94
N VAL A 226 -11.51 7.58 -25.00
CA VAL A 226 -10.26 7.38 -24.26
C VAL A 226 -10.55 7.29 -22.77
N ILE A 227 -10.11 6.19 -22.17
CA ILE A 227 -10.21 5.92 -20.75
C ILE A 227 -8.79 5.88 -20.19
N ALA A 228 -8.52 6.66 -19.15
CA ALA A 228 -7.26 6.58 -18.43
C ALA A 228 -7.37 5.49 -17.36
N LEU A 229 -6.59 4.42 -17.50
CA LEU A 229 -6.27 3.47 -16.44
C LEU A 229 -5.05 4.04 -15.72
N ALA A 230 -5.29 4.84 -14.69
CA ALA A 230 -4.23 5.52 -13.97
C ALA A 230 -4.18 4.99 -12.54
N HIS A 231 -3.10 4.31 -12.20
CA HIS A 231 -2.82 3.84 -10.85
C HIS A 231 -2.41 5.04 -9.98
N THR A 232 -3.38 5.86 -9.61
CA THR A 232 -3.22 7.13 -8.90
C THR A 232 -4.47 7.42 -8.09
N GLY A 233 -4.29 8.06 -6.94
CA GLY A 233 -5.39 8.49 -6.08
C GLY A 233 -6.01 9.83 -6.45
N ILE A 234 -7.08 10.15 -5.72
CA ILE A 234 -7.82 11.42 -5.77
C ILE A 234 -7.23 12.34 -4.70
N ASP A 235 -6.61 13.44 -5.12
CA ASP A 235 -5.95 14.39 -4.22
C ASP A 235 -6.31 15.82 -4.64
N PRO A 236 -7.04 16.60 -3.80
CA PRO A 236 -7.53 17.93 -4.14
C PRO A 236 -6.44 19.02 -4.08
N ASP A 237 -5.24 18.71 -3.59
CA ASP A 237 -4.16 19.69 -3.56
C ASP A 237 -3.68 20.03 -4.98
N ASP A 238 -3.08 21.20 -5.14
CA ASP A 238 -2.56 21.65 -6.43
C ASP A 238 -1.61 20.62 -7.06
N TYR A 239 -1.70 20.50 -8.39
CA TYR A 239 -0.78 19.68 -9.16
C TYR A 239 0.63 20.28 -9.17
N TYR A 240 1.64 19.41 -9.08
CA TYR A 240 3.04 19.73 -9.33
C TYR A 240 3.70 18.55 -10.07
N PRO A 241 4.81 18.78 -10.81
CA PRO A 241 5.48 17.72 -11.56
C PRO A 241 5.86 16.54 -10.67
N PHE A 242 5.63 15.34 -11.20
CA PHE A 242 5.83 14.04 -10.53
C PHE A 242 4.96 13.86 -9.28
N LYS A 243 3.86 14.60 -9.11
CA LYS A 243 2.89 14.33 -8.03
C LYS A 243 2.35 12.89 -8.17
N GLU A 244 2.33 12.17 -7.05
CA GLU A 244 1.91 10.78 -6.95
C GLU A 244 0.41 10.59 -7.27
N ASN A 245 -0.42 11.47 -6.70
CA ASN A 245 -1.88 11.40 -6.76
C ASN A 245 -2.45 12.57 -7.60
N VAL A 246 -2.86 12.27 -8.84
CA VAL A 246 -3.23 13.25 -9.87
C VAL A 246 -4.52 12.92 -10.62
N ALA A 247 -5.42 12.09 -10.07
CA ALA A 247 -6.64 11.70 -10.77
C ALA A 247 -7.50 12.90 -11.23
N LEU A 248 -7.60 13.96 -10.41
CA LEU A 248 -8.28 15.20 -10.76
C LEU A 248 -7.60 15.94 -11.93
N ALA A 249 -6.27 16.11 -11.86
CA ALA A 249 -5.51 16.79 -12.91
C ALA A 249 -5.55 16.03 -14.25
N LEU A 250 -5.63 14.69 -14.21
CA LEU A 250 -5.87 13.87 -15.39
C LEU A 250 -7.28 14.08 -15.94
N ALA A 251 -8.29 14.09 -15.09
CA ALA A 251 -9.68 14.31 -15.50
C ALA A 251 -9.88 15.68 -16.18
N ASP A 252 -9.14 16.70 -15.76
CA ASP A 252 -9.13 18.03 -16.36
C ASP A 252 -8.51 18.08 -17.77
N LEU A 253 -7.81 17.04 -18.23
CA LEU A 253 -7.20 17.05 -19.56
C LEU A 253 -8.26 16.88 -20.67
N PRO A 254 -8.25 17.76 -21.70
CA PRO A 254 -9.10 17.57 -22.86
C PRO A 254 -8.68 16.32 -23.62
N GLY A 255 -9.67 15.50 -23.99
CA GLY A 255 -9.46 14.27 -24.76
C GLY A 255 -9.49 12.99 -23.92
N ILE A 256 -9.56 13.07 -22.59
CA ILE A 256 -9.93 11.93 -21.73
C ILE A 256 -11.45 11.94 -21.52
N ASP A 257 -12.08 10.78 -21.65
CA ASP A 257 -13.53 10.63 -21.52
C ASP A 257 -13.95 10.02 -20.18
N ALA A 258 -13.10 9.19 -19.56
CA ALA A 258 -13.33 8.61 -18.24
C ALA A 258 -12.00 8.30 -17.50
N ILE A 259 -12.06 8.27 -16.17
CA ILE A 259 -10.93 7.91 -15.29
C ILE A 259 -11.24 6.63 -14.54
N ILE A 260 -10.29 5.72 -14.55
CA ILE A 260 -10.25 4.55 -13.69
C ILE A 260 -9.06 4.74 -12.76
N ALA A 261 -9.33 4.97 -11.47
CA ALA A 261 -8.34 5.36 -10.46
C ALA A 261 -8.02 4.20 -9.51
N GLY A 262 -6.97 4.33 -8.68
CA GLY A 262 -6.46 3.27 -7.80
C GLY A 262 -5.47 3.81 -6.77
N HIS A 263 -4.53 2.98 -6.29
CA HIS A 263 -3.35 3.33 -5.47
C HIS A 263 -3.64 3.78 -4.03
N THR A 264 -4.64 4.63 -3.80
CA THR A 264 -4.96 5.15 -2.45
C THR A 264 -5.91 4.27 -1.64
N HIS A 265 -6.37 3.16 -2.24
CA HIS A 265 -7.29 2.18 -1.67
C HIS A 265 -8.67 2.76 -1.27
N GLU A 266 -9.02 3.93 -1.81
CA GLU A 266 -10.27 4.61 -1.53
C GLU A 266 -11.41 4.03 -2.38
N VAL A 267 -12.64 4.23 -1.94
CA VAL A 267 -13.83 3.85 -2.73
C VAL A 267 -14.40 5.12 -3.34
N PHE A 268 -14.55 5.13 -4.66
CA PHE A 268 -15.21 6.23 -5.37
C PHE A 268 -16.07 5.70 -6.52
N PRO A 269 -17.30 6.22 -6.72
CA PRO A 269 -18.02 7.09 -5.80
C PRO A 269 -18.44 6.38 -4.52
N GLN A 270 -18.58 7.14 -3.44
CA GLN A 270 -19.17 6.68 -2.18
C GLN A 270 -20.34 7.60 -1.81
N PRO A 271 -21.56 7.32 -2.31
CA PRO A 271 -22.73 8.16 -2.04
C PRO A 271 -22.96 8.38 -0.54
N GLY A 272 -23.23 9.63 -0.16
CA GLY A 272 -23.38 10.05 1.24
C GLY A 272 -22.10 10.54 1.92
N GLU A 273 -20.92 10.32 1.33
CA GLU A 273 -19.68 10.98 1.75
C GLU A 273 -19.61 12.42 1.18
N PRO A 274 -19.00 13.37 1.90
CA PRO A 274 -18.89 14.75 1.42
C PRO A 274 -18.06 14.83 0.13
N ASP A 275 -18.49 15.71 -0.77
CA ASP A 275 -17.68 16.12 -1.91
C ASP A 275 -16.37 16.79 -1.47
N ILE A 276 -15.36 16.65 -2.32
CA ILE A 276 -14.14 17.47 -2.25
C ILE A 276 -14.01 18.31 -3.52
N SER A 277 -13.09 19.29 -3.52
CA SER A 277 -12.87 20.13 -4.70
C SER A 277 -12.53 19.25 -5.92
N GLY A 278 -13.34 19.37 -6.97
CA GLY A 278 -13.19 18.59 -8.20
C GLY A 278 -13.74 17.16 -8.15
N ALA A 279 -14.10 16.59 -6.99
CA ALA A 279 -14.69 15.24 -6.91
C ALA A 279 -16.12 15.27 -6.37
N LYS A 280 -17.06 14.70 -7.13
CA LYS A 280 -18.49 14.68 -6.83
C LYS A 280 -18.97 13.26 -6.60
N ASN A 281 -19.25 12.90 -5.35
CA ASN A 281 -19.62 11.54 -4.97
C ASN A 281 -20.96 11.13 -5.57
N ASP A 282 -21.99 11.96 -5.42
CA ASP A 282 -23.33 11.64 -5.92
C ASP A 282 -23.38 11.60 -7.46
N GLU A 283 -22.52 12.36 -8.14
CA GLU A 283 -22.42 12.36 -9.60
C GLU A 283 -21.43 11.33 -10.15
N GLY A 284 -20.56 10.76 -9.31
CA GLY A 284 -19.48 9.88 -9.75
C GLY A 284 -18.49 10.54 -10.70
N THR A 285 -18.17 11.82 -10.49
CA THR A 285 -17.25 12.57 -11.37
C THR A 285 -16.01 13.12 -10.68
N LEU A 286 -14.91 13.15 -11.43
CA LEU A 286 -13.68 13.89 -11.16
C LEU A 286 -13.54 14.94 -12.24
N SER A 287 -13.42 16.22 -11.88
CA SER A 287 -13.39 17.36 -12.80
C SER A 287 -14.41 17.27 -13.94
N CYS A 288 -15.66 16.94 -13.59
CA CYS A 288 -16.79 16.72 -14.51
C CYS A 288 -16.65 15.52 -15.47
N LYS A 289 -15.63 14.67 -15.32
CA LYS A 289 -15.49 13.40 -16.04
C LYS A 289 -15.95 12.22 -15.20
N PRO A 290 -16.63 11.23 -15.77
CA PRO A 290 -16.96 10.00 -15.06
C PRO A 290 -15.71 9.31 -14.50
N ALA A 291 -15.80 8.83 -13.27
CA ALA A 291 -14.73 8.06 -12.66
C ALA A 291 -15.21 6.98 -11.70
N VAL A 292 -14.32 6.02 -11.42
CA VAL A 292 -14.51 4.98 -10.40
C VAL A 292 -13.15 4.58 -9.79
N MET A 293 -13.18 4.11 -8.53
CA MET A 293 -12.08 3.49 -7.80
C MET A 293 -12.64 2.40 -6.87
N ALA A 294 -12.29 1.13 -7.08
CA ALA A 294 -12.90 -0.01 -6.42
C ALA A 294 -12.24 -0.41 -5.08
N GLY A 295 -11.76 0.55 -4.29
CA GLY A 295 -11.11 0.25 -3.02
C GLY A 295 -9.87 -0.60 -3.21
N PHE A 296 -9.80 -1.73 -2.49
CA PHE A 296 -8.65 -2.64 -2.51
C PHE A 296 -9.05 -4.06 -2.09
N ARG A 297 -8.17 -5.05 -2.30
CA ARG A 297 -8.33 -6.47 -1.90
C ARG A 297 -9.49 -7.22 -2.53
N GLY A 298 -10.08 -6.69 -3.61
CA GLY A 298 -11.35 -7.21 -4.13
C GLY A 298 -12.48 -7.07 -3.13
N SER A 299 -12.52 -5.94 -2.41
CA SER A 299 -13.64 -5.56 -1.52
C SER A 299 -14.81 -4.95 -2.28
N HIS A 300 -14.54 -4.34 -3.45
CA HIS A 300 -15.55 -3.74 -4.30
C HIS A 300 -15.30 -4.09 -5.77
N LEU A 301 -16.36 -3.96 -6.57
CA LEU A 301 -16.30 -3.91 -8.03
C LEU A 301 -16.67 -2.48 -8.46
N GLY A 302 -15.77 -1.81 -9.19
CA GLY A 302 -16.10 -0.56 -9.85
C GLY A 302 -16.98 -0.82 -11.06
N VAL A 303 -18.07 -0.07 -11.20
CA VAL A 303 -19.00 -0.18 -12.34
C VAL A 303 -19.28 1.22 -12.88
N LEU A 304 -18.82 1.45 -14.11
CA LEU A 304 -19.02 2.70 -14.83
C LEU A 304 -19.78 2.44 -16.13
N ASP A 305 -21.02 2.89 -16.20
CA ASP A 305 -21.81 2.90 -17.43
C ASP A 305 -21.56 4.21 -18.20
N LEU A 306 -21.15 4.10 -19.45
CA LEU A 306 -21.03 5.22 -20.40
C LEU A 306 -22.12 5.08 -21.47
N PHE A 307 -22.92 6.13 -21.64
CA PHE A 307 -23.93 6.22 -22.68
C PHE A 307 -23.36 7.00 -23.86
N LEU A 308 -23.01 6.28 -24.92
CA LEU A 308 -22.31 6.82 -26.08
C LEU A 308 -23.32 7.19 -27.16
N GLN A 309 -23.18 8.39 -27.72
CA GLN A 309 -23.93 8.83 -28.90
C GLN A 309 -22.98 9.15 -30.04
N ASN A 310 -23.41 8.87 -31.27
CA ASN A 310 -22.69 9.24 -32.47
C ASN A 310 -23.27 10.53 -33.04
N GLU A 311 -22.49 11.60 -33.00
CA GLU A 311 -22.83 12.87 -33.62
C GLU A 311 -21.95 13.10 -34.84
N ASN A 312 -22.54 12.99 -36.04
CA ASN A 312 -21.85 13.22 -37.32
C ASN A 312 -20.58 12.38 -37.51
N GLY A 313 -20.62 11.11 -37.12
CA GLY A 313 -19.50 10.18 -37.23
C GLY A 313 -18.50 10.25 -36.08
N LYS A 314 -18.79 11.00 -35.00
CA LYS A 314 -17.96 11.11 -33.81
C LYS A 314 -18.71 10.58 -32.60
N TRP A 315 -18.13 9.59 -31.94
CA TRP A 315 -18.64 9.08 -30.68
C TRP A 315 -18.28 10.00 -29.53
N GLN A 316 -19.22 10.19 -28.60
CA GLN A 316 -19.02 10.95 -27.38
C GLN A 316 -19.82 10.37 -26.22
N VAL A 317 -19.36 10.61 -25.00
CA VAL A 317 -20.10 10.28 -23.77
C VAL A 317 -21.18 11.33 -23.55
N ALA A 318 -22.44 10.96 -23.74
CA ALA A 318 -23.60 11.84 -23.54
C ALA A 318 -24.10 11.83 -22.09
N ALA A 319 -24.00 10.66 -21.44
CA ALA A 319 -24.32 10.49 -20.03
C ALA A 319 -23.47 9.37 -19.42
N HIS A 320 -23.46 9.30 -18.09
CA HIS A 320 -22.76 8.23 -17.37
C HIS A 320 -23.47 7.89 -16.07
N LYS A 321 -23.14 6.72 -15.52
CA LYS A 321 -23.46 6.34 -14.14
C LYS A 321 -22.29 5.57 -13.56
N SER A 322 -21.77 6.01 -12.42
CA SER A 322 -20.71 5.32 -11.68
C SER A 322 -21.25 4.75 -10.38
N GLU A 323 -20.79 3.57 -9.98
CA GLU A 323 -21.06 2.97 -8.68
C GLU A 323 -19.91 2.03 -8.27
N ALA A 324 -19.69 1.88 -6.96
CA ALA A 324 -18.79 0.87 -6.40
C ALA A 324 -19.61 -0.17 -5.64
N ARG A 325 -19.62 -1.42 -6.11
CA ARG A 325 -20.41 -2.51 -5.52
C ARG A 325 -19.59 -3.26 -4.49
N SER A 326 -19.95 -3.18 -3.22
CA SER A 326 -19.27 -3.91 -2.14
C SER A 326 -19.57 -5.42 -2.18
N VAL A 327 -18.56 -6.25 -1.93
CA VAL A 327 -18.74 -7.70 -1.72
C VAL A 327 -19.36 -8.03 -0.35
N ALA A 328 -19.51 -7.04 0.53
CA ALA A 328 -20.08 -7.19 1.87
C ALA A 328 -21.19 -6.16 2.17
N ALA A 329 -21.92 -5.73 1.14
CA ALA A 329 -23.03 -4.77 1.29
C ALA A 329 -24.05 -5.25 2.35
N GLY A 330 -24.32 -4.39 3.34
CA GLY A 330 -25.15 -4.71 4.52
C GLY A 330 -24.29 -4.92 5.77
N THR A 331 -23.73 -6.11 5.96
CA THR A 331 -22.74 -6.43 7.01
C THR A 331 -21.82 -7.58 6.56
N ALA A 332 -20.65 -7.73 7.19
CA ALA A 332 -19.76 -8.89 6.98
C ALA A 332 -20.36 -10.27 7.38
N SER A 333 -21.62 -10.30 7.83
CA SER A 333 -22.33 -11.53 8.21
C SER A 333 -23.04 -12.23 7.04
N ASP A 334 -23.28 -11.53 5.93
CA ASP A 334 -23.86 -12.11 4.71
C ASP A 334 -23.16 -11.58 3.43
N PRO A 335 -21.89 -11.96 3.20
CA PRO A 335 -21.13 -11.48 2.04
C PRO A 335 -21.56 -12.16 0.74
N VAL A 336 -21.31 -11.49 -0.40
CA VAL A 336 -21.49 -12.06 -1.75
C VAL A 336 -20.77 -13.42 -1.84
N PRO A 337 -21.44 -14.48 -2.33
CA PRO A 337 -20.82 -15.80 -2.42
C PRO A 337 -19.60 -15.77 -3.35
N ALA A 338 -18.55 -16.50 -2.96
CA ALA A 338 -17.34 -16.60 -3.78
C ALA A 338 -17.55 -17.56 -4.97
N ASP A 339 -16.93 -17.24 -6.10
CA ASP A 339 -16.93 -18.06 -7.31
C ASP A 339 -16.20 -19.39 -7.07
N GLU A 340 -16.97 -20.49 -6.98
CA GLU A 340 -16.44 -21.82 -6.67
C GLU A 340 -15.47 -22.37 -7.74
N PRO A 341 -15.67 -22.17 -9.06
CA PRO A 341 -14.67 -22.59 -10.03
C PRO A 341 -13.33 -21.85 -9.87
N LEU A 342 -13.34 -20.53 -9.61
CA LEU A 342 -12.11 -19.79 -9.32
C LEU A 342 -11.42 -20.28 -8.05
N LYS A 343 -12.18 -20.53 -6.96
CA LYS A 343 -11.61 -21.13 -5.74
C LYS A 343 -10.93 -22.47 -6.02
N THR A 344 -11.58 -23.32 -6.81
CA THR A 344 -11.04 -24.62 -7.21
C THR A 344 -9.75 -24.47 -8.02
N LEU A 345 -9.73 -23.51 -8.95
CA LEU A 345 -8.56 -23.21 -9.77
C LEU A 345 -7.35 -22.76 -8.94
N LEU A 346 -7.57 -21.95 -7.91
CA LEU A 346 -6.52 -21.41 -7.04
C LEU A 346 -6.14 -22.34 -5.88
N TRP A 347 -6.90 -23.42 -5.66
CA TRP A 347 -6.74 -24.31 -4.50
C TRP A 347 -5.33 -24.91 -4.35
N PRO A 348 -4.64 -25.36 -5.41
CA PRO A 348 -3.28 -25.90 -5.26
C PRO A 348 -2.28 -24.87 -4.72
N ALA A 349 -2.30 -23.65 -5.27
CA ALA A 349 -1.43 -22.56 -4.80
C ALA A 349 -1.78 -22.13 -3.37
N HIS A 350 -3.08 -22.10 -3.04
CA HIS A 350 -3.57 -21.84 -1.70
C HIS A 350 -3.04 -22.87 -0.69
N GLN A 351 -3.18 -24.18 -0.97
CA GLN A 351 -2.69 -25.24 -0.09
C GLN A 351 -1.17 -25.17 0.12
N HIS A 352 -0.41 -25.01 -0.97
CA HIS A 352 1.05 -24.85 -0.88
C HIS A 352 1.43 -23.66 -0.01
N THR A 353 0.73 -22.53 -0.18
CA THR A 353 0.95 -21.33 0.63
C THR A 353 0.67 -21.62 2.10
N LEU A 354 -0.45 -22.26 2.44
CA LEU A 354 -0.78 -22.65 3.83
C LEU A 354 0.31 -23.53 4.46
N ASP A 355 0.79 -24.53 3.72
CA ASP A 355 1.83 -25.44 4.20
C ASP A 355 3.15 -24.70 4.49
N LEU A 356 3.47 -23.66 3.72
CA LEU A 356 4.63 -22.80 3.98
C LEU A 356 4.41 -21.86 5.16
N ILE A 357 3.32 -21.09 5.15
CA ILE A 357 3.10 -20.02 6.12
C ILE A 357 2.85 -20.54 7.54
N ARG A 358 2.39 -21.79 7.66
CA ARG A 358 2.16 -22.47 8.94
C ARG A 358 3.42 -23.12 9.53
N LYS A 359 4.56 -23.14 8.83
CA LYS A 359 5.80 -23.70 9.40
C LYS A 359 6.21 -22.94 10.67
N PRO A 360 6.52 -23.66 11.76
CA PRO A 360 7.02 -23.02 12.98
C PRO A 360 8.40 -22.42 12.73
N LEU A 361 8.61 -21.19 13.19
CA LEU A 361 9.90 -20.51 13.23
C LEU A 361 10.48 -20.47 14.64
N GLY A 362 9.63 -20.33 15.66
CA GLY A 362 10.04 -20.23 17.05
C GLY A 362 8.82 -20.19 17.97
N ARG A 363 8.99 -19.65 19.18
CA ARG A 363 7.90 -19.44 20.14
C ARG A 363 7.96 -18.04 20.72
N SER A 364 6.82 -17.36 20.83
CA SER A 364 6.69 -16.11 21.58
C SER A 364 6.21 -16.41 22.99
N ALA A 365 6.90 -15.87 23.99
CA ALA A 365 6.50 -15.97 25.39
C ALA A 365 5.27 -15.11 25.69
N THR A 366 4.97 -14.11 24.86
CA THR A 366 3.97 -13.06 25.10
C THR A 366 3.23 -12.74 23.80
N PRO A 367 2.00 -12.20 23.86
CA PRO A 367 1.34 -11.70 22.65
C PRO A 367 2.15 -10.55 22.03
N LEU A 368 2.05 -10.38 20.71
CA LEU A 368 2.63 -9.26 19.97
C LEU A 368 1.55 -8.62 19.11
N HIS A 369 1.27 -7.34 19.34
CA HIS A 369 0.28 -6.62 18.55
C HIS A 369 0.64 -5.16 18.36
N SER A 370 0.05 -4.52 17.36
CA SER A 370 0.32 -3.13 17.00
C SER A 370 -0.78 -2.13 17.42
N TYR A 371 -1.78 -2.56 18.20
CA TYR A 371 -2.93 -1.72 18.59
C TYR A 371 -2.55 -0.35 19.22
N LEU A 372 -1.44 -0.29 19.94
CA LEU A 372 -0.99 0.92 20.63
C LEU A 372 0.30 1.50 20.02
N ALA A 373 0.70 1.06 18.83
CA ALA A 373 2.01 1.37 18.26
C ALA A 373 2.23 2.85 17.92
N LEU A 374 1.16 3.64 17.81
CA LEU A 374 1.20 5.09 17.57
C LEU A 374 1.14 5.91 18.87
N VAL A 375 1.00 5.28 20.04
CA VAL A 375 0.87 6.00 21.33
C VAL A 375 1.88 5.55 22.39
N ARG A 376 2.65 4.50 22.12
CA ARG A 376 3.73 4.01 22.98
C ARG A 376 4.76 3.21 22.17
N ASN A 377 5.86 2.87 22.83
CA ASN A 377 6.86 1.94 22.32
C ASN A 377 6.24 0.55 22.05
N ASP A 378 6.49 0.01 20.86
CA ASP A 378 5.84 -1.18 20.33
C ASP A 378 6.78 -2.40 20.28
N PRO A 379 6.47 -3.52 20.97
CA PRO A 379 7.32 -4.71 20.98
C PRO A 379 7.50 -5.35 19.59
N ALA A 380 6.46 -5.33 18.75
CA ALA A 380 6.49 -5.89 17.41
C ALA A 380 7.48 -5.11 16.51
N THR A 381 7.42 -3.77 16.56
CA THR A 381 8.35 -2.88 15.86
C THR A 381 9.79 -3.03 16.38
N GLN A 382 9.96 -3.19 17.70
CA GLN A 382 11.29 -3.44 18.28
C GLN A 382 11.89 -4.80 17.91
N LEU A 383 11.07 -5.83 17.70
CA LEU A 383 11.56 -7.12 17.20
C LEU A 383 12.18 -6.96 15.80
N VAL A 384 11.52 -6.20 14.92
CA VAL A 384 12.02 -5.89 13.57
C VAL A 384 13.33 -5.11 13.62
N THR A 385 13.37 -4.01 14.38
CA THR A 385 14.57 -3.16 14.47
C THR A 385 15.76 -3.89 15.12
N ARG A 386 15.53 -4.76 16.11
CA ARG A 386 16.59 -5.61 16.69
C ARG A 386 17.16 -6.59 15.67
N ALA A 387 16.31 -7.24 14.87
CA ALA A 387 16.76 -8.15 13.82
C ALA A 387 17.57 -7.41 12.74
N GLN A 388 17.10 -6.23 12.30
CA GLN A 388 17.80 -5.35 11.36
C GLN A 388 19.16 -4.91 11.91
N ARG A 389 19.20 -4.41 13.15
CA ARG A 389 20.44 -3.99 13.82
C ARG A 389 21.43 -5.13 13.90
N ALA A 390 21.01 -6.31 14.35
CA ALA A 390 21.89 -7.47 14.45
C ALA A 390 22.46 -7.91 13.08
N ALA A 391 21.62 -7.89 12.03
CA ALA A 391 22.06 -8.20 10.67
C ALA A 391 23.06 -7.16 10.14
N LEU A 392 22.75 -5.86 10.29
CA LEU A 392 23.64 -4.79 9.86
C LEU A 392 24.98 -4.83 10.60
N SER A 393 24.96 -5.03 11.93
CA SER A 393 26.17 -5.17 12.74
C SER A 393 27.10 -6.25 12.19
N ARG A 394 26.56 -7.39 11.74
CA ARG A 394 27.36 -8.45 11.11
C ARG A 394 27.90 -8.03 9.74
N MET A 395 27.09 -7.34 8.93
CA MET A 395 27.48 -6.91 7.58
C MET A 395 28.61 -5.87 7.57
N VAL A 396 28.72 -5.05 8.61
CA VAL A 396 29.77 -4.01 8.70
C VAL A 396 31.03 -4.46 9.47
N GLN A 397 31.08 -5.70 9.96
CA GLN A 397 32.29 -6.20 10.63
C GLN A 397 33.51 -6.11 9.72
N GLY A 398 34.56 -5.44 10.20
CA GLY A 398 35.80 -5.24 9.45
C GLY A 398 35.74 -4.15 8.38
N SER A 399 34.62 -3.41 8.25
CA SER A 399 34.54 -2.20 7.43
C SER A 399 34.99 -0.96 8.23
N ALA A 400 35.13 0.17 7.53
CA ALA A 400 35.40 1.47 8.17
C ALA A 400 34.27 1.92 9.11
N ASP A 401 33.06 1.38 8.95
CA ASP A 401 31.87 1.75 9.72
C ASP A 401 31.67 0.88 10.97
N ALA A 402 32.49 -0.16 11.17
CA ALA A 402 32.35 -1.11 12.27
C ALA A 402 32.36 -0.45 13.66
N GLY A 403 32.98 0.73 13.78
CA GLY A 403 33.08 1.50 15.02
C GLY A 403 31.95 2.51 15.26
N LEU A 404 31.04 2.71 14.29
CA LEU A 404 29.96 3.68 14.43
C LEU A 404 28.84 3.11 15.34
N PRO A 405 28.20 3.96 16.16
CA PRO A 405 26.95 3.61 16.83
C PRO A 405 25.88 3.10 15.86
N ILE A 406 25.38 1.88 16.09
CA ILE A 406 24.38 1.27 15.20
C ILE A 406 22.97 1.44 15.77
N LEU A 407 22.13 2.15 15.01
CA LEU A 407 20.70 2.35 15.23
C LEU A 407 19.88 1.50 14.26
N SER A 408 18.58 1.41 14.47
CA SER A 408 17.69 0.82 13.48
C SER A 408 16.33 1.50 13.47
N THR A 409 15.78 1.72 12.29
CA THR A 409 14.45 2.30 12.14
C THR A 409 13.45 1.33 11.54
N SER A 410 12.19 1.44 11.99
CA SER A 410 11.02 0.81 11.39
C SER A 410 9.76 1.58 11.81
N ALA A 411 8.77 1.60 10.93
CA ALA A 411 7.40 1.99 11.27
C ALA A 411 6.58 0.77 11.68
N PRO A 412 5.49 0.95 12.45
CA PRO A 412 4.44 -0.05 12.57
C PRO A 412 3.60 -0.05 11.28
N PHE A 413 3.63 -1.16 10.52
CA PHE A 413 2.99 -1.21 9.20
C PHE A 413 1.47 -1.37 9.24
N LYS A 414 0.94 -2.00 10.28
CA LYS A 414 -0.50 -2.26 10.46
C LYS A 414 -1.03 -1.51 11.68
N THR A 415 -1.60 -0.33 11.48
CA THR A 415 -2.11 0.54 12.56
C THR A 415 -3.55 0.98 12.31
N GLY A 416 -4.34 0.15 11.64
CA GLY A 416 -5.70 0.50 11.23
C GLY A 416 -5.75 1.63 10.20
N GLY A 417 -6.45 2.72 10.54
CA GLY A 417 -6.72 3.83 9.61
C GLY A 417 -7.47 3.35 8.37
N ARG A 418 -6.98 3.69 7.18
CA ARG A 418 -7.57 3.28 5.89
C ARG A 418 -7.68 1.76 5.72
N GLY A 419 -6.82 0.99 6.39
CA GLY A 419 -6.89 -0.48 6.37
C GLY A 419 -8.10 -1.06 7.12
N GLY A 420 -8.79 -0.25 7.93
CA GLY A 420 -9.96 -0.64 8.71
C GLY A 420 -9.63 -1.13 10.13
N PRO A 421 -10.66 -1.38 10.97
CA PRO A 421 -10.52 -1.68 12.40
C PRO A 421 -9.82 -3.00 12.70
N LYS A 422 -9.70 -3.90 11.71
CA LYS A 422 -9.01 -5.18 11.84
C LYS A 422 -7.58 -5.18 11.31
N TYR A 423 -7.12 -4.07 10.73
CA TYR A 423 -5.80 -4.01 10.09
C TYR A 423 -4.68 -3.70 11.11
N TYR A 424 -4.45 -4.66 11.99
CA TYR A 424 -3.41 -4.66 13.02
C TYR A 424 -2.68 -6.00 13.00
N SER A 425 -1.41 -6.00 13.38
CA SER A 425 -0.73 -7.25 13.73
C SER A 425 -1.26 -7.72 15.08
N ASP A 426 -1.54 -9.02 15.19
CA ASP A 426 -2.09 -9.65 16.38
C ASP A 426 -1.66 -11.12 16.44
N VAL A 427 -0.50 -11.34 17.06
CA VAL A 427 0.13 -12.64 17.20
C VAL A 427 -0.07 -13.09 18.64
N SER A 428 -0.81 -14.18 18.83
CA SER A 428 -0.99 -14.79 20.14
C SER A 428 0.32 -15.35 20.69
N GLN A 429 0.41 -15.45 22.02
CA GLN A 429 1.48 -16.20 22.69
C GLN A 429 1.51 -17.66 22.19
N GLY A 430 2.70 -18.24 22.10
CA GLY A 430 2.88 -19.64 21.68
C GLY A 430 3.72 -19.76 20.42
N ASP A 431 3.33 -20.65 19.50
CA ASP A 431 4.08 -20.88 18.25
C ASP A 431 4.15 -19.61 17.40
N PHE A 432 5.36 -19.19 17.07
CA PHE A 432 5.61 -18.14 16.10
C PHE A 432 5.93 -18.77 14.75
N ARG A 433 5.13 -18.48 13.72
CA ARG A 433 5.19 -19.12 12.39
C ARG A 433 5.62 -18.13 11.32
N LEU A 434 5.93 -18.63 10.12
CA LEU A 434 6.33 -17.78 9.00
C LEU A 434 5.28 -16.70 8.66
N ARG A 435 3.98 -17.02 8.78
CA ARG A 435 2.91 -16.02 8.64
C ARG A 435 3.04 -14.85 9.62
N ASN A 436 3.52 -15.09 10.83
CA ASN A 436 3.65 -14.05 11.85
C ASN A 436 4.82 -13.12 11.50
N ALA A 437 5.94 -13.64 11.00
CA ALA A 437 7.01 -12.80 10.48
C ALA A 437 6.55 -11.96 9.27
N ALA A 438 5.76 -12.57 8.39
CA ALA A 438 5.15 -11.88 7.25
C ALA A 438 4.10 -10.84 7.67
N ASP A 439 3.38 -11.06 8.76
CA ASP A 439 2.41 -10.12 9.32
C ASP A 439 3.09 -8.89 9.93
N LEU A 440 4.19 -9.11 10.67
CA LEU A 440 5.00 -8.04 11.25
C LEU A 440 5.72 -7.20 10.19
N TYR A 441 6.14 -7.82 9.08
CA TYR A 441 6.83 -7.15 7.98
C TYR A 441 6.24 -7.62 6.63
N PRO A 442 5.18 -6.96 6.13
CA PRO A 442 4.46 -7.41 4.94
C PRO A 442 5.15 -7.06 3.62
N PHE A 443 6.11 -6.12 3.63
CA PHE A 443 6.74 -5.63 2.41
C PHE A 443 8.01 -6.43 2.05
N PRO A 444 8.30 -6.62 0.74
CA PRO A 444 9.50 -7.31 0.28
C PRO A 444 10.78 -6.44 0.32
N ASN A 445 10.81 -5.33 1.09
CA ASN A 445 11.96 -4.45 1.13
C ASN A 445 13.22 -5.16 1.66
N THR A 446 14.39 -4.73 1.18
CA THR A 446 15.70 -5.25 1.62
C THR A 446 16.37 -4.34 2.64
N LEU A 447 17.37 -4.86 3.35
CA LEU A 447 18.10 -4.09 4.35
C LEU A 447 19.14 -3.15 3.70
N CYS A 448 19.14 -1.89 4.13
CA CYS A 448 20.20 -0.92 3.86
C CYS A 448 20.80 -0.40 5.18
N GLY A 449 22.04 0.08 5.11
CA GLY A 449 22.73 0.76 6.22
C GLY A 449 23.16 2.15 5.78
N LEU A 450 22.65 3.18 6.46
CA LEU A 450 22.92 4.59 6.16
C LEU A 450 23.82 5.23 7.20
N ARG A 451 24.82 6.00 6.76
CA ARG A 451 25.56 6.96 7.59
C ARG A 451 24.72 8.22 7.74
N LEU A 452 24.48 8.62 8.98
CA LEU A 452 23.67 9.77 9.31
C LEU A 452 24.31 10.59 10.42
N THR A 453 24.21 11.91 10.33
CA THR A 453 24.56 12.80 11.45
C THR A 453 23.40 12.92 12.45
N GLY A 454 23.68 13.37 13.67
CA GLY A 454 22.64 13.67 14.66
C GLY A 454 21.58 14.65 14.16
N GLY A 455 21.99 15.68 13.42
CA GLY A 455 21.06 16.63 12.78
C GLY A 455 20.14 15.97 11.75
N GLN A 456 20.65 14.99 10.98
CA GLN A 456 19.83 14.24 10.03
C GLN A 456 18.86 13.28 10.74
N LEU A 457 19.28 12.64 11.83
CA LEU A 457 18.40 11.82 12.68
C LEU A 457 17.26 12.68 13.27
N TYR A 458 17.59 13.89 13.70
CA TYR A 458 16.61 14.84 14.19
C TYR A 458 15.56 15.19 13.12
N ASP A 459 16.01 15.54 11.91
CA ASP A 459 15.11 15.86 10.80
C ASP A 459 14.24 14.66 10.39
N TRP A 460 14.77 13.43 10.47
CA TRP A 460 14.03 12.19 10.26
C TRP A 460 12.88 12.03 11.26
N LEU A 461 13.16 12.24 12.55
CA LEU A 461 12.15 12.14 13.61
C LEU A 461 11.10 13.25 13.53
N GLU A 462 11.49 14.48 13.17
CA GLU A 462 10.56 15.58 12.90
C GLU A 462 9.62 15.26 11.73
N ARG A 463 10.14 14.61 10.68
CA ARG A 463 9.32 14.12 9.57
C ARG A 463 8.36 13.02 10.03
N ALA A 464 8.81 12.05 10.82
CA ALA A 464 7.95 11.00 11.36
C ALA A 464 6.80 11.57 12.20
N ALA A 465 7.06 12.60 13.02
CA ALA A 465 6.09 13.23 13.91
C ALA A 465 4.94 13.97 13.19
N VAL A 466 4.95 14.08 11.86
CA VAL A 466 3.83 14.61 11.05
C VAL A 466 2.57 13.73 11.17
N CYS A 467 2.72 12.47 11.62
CA CYS A 467 1.59 11.57 11.92
C CYS A 467 0.65 12.12 13.02
N PHE A 468 1.11 13.07 13.85
CA PHE A 468 0.32 13.63 14.94
C PHE A 468 -0.19 15.05 14.64
N ASN A 469 -1.42 15.32 15.06
CA ASN A 469 -1.97 16.68 15.08
C ASN A 469 -1.26 17.55 16.14
N MET A 470 -1.32 18.86 15.96
CA MET A 470 -0.95 19.80 17.03
C MET A 470 -2.05 19.79 18.09
N ILE A 471 -1.68 19.74 19.36
CA ILE A 471 -2.60 19.63 20.49
C ILE A 471 -2.51 20.89 21.33
N ASP A 472 -3.65 21.54 21.57
CA ASP A 472 -3.73 22.74 22.39
C ASP A 472 -3.69 22.36 23.88
N PRO A 473 -2.74 22.90 24.67
CA PRO A 473 -2.67 22.63 26.11
C PRO A 473 -3.95 23.06 26.85
N GLY A 474 -4.42 22.22 27.77
CA GLY A 474 -5.60 22.45 28.61
C GLY A 474 -6.93 22.07 27.94
N CYS A 475 -6.90 21.60 26.69
CA CYS A 475 -8.09 21.12 25.99
C CYS A 475 -8.20 19.59 26.06
N ALA A 476 -9.43 19.10 26.21
CA ALA A 476 -9.73 17.68 26.29
C ALA A 476 -10.15 17.10 24.93
N ASP A 477 -9.87 15.81 24.76
CA ASP A 477 -10.36 14.90 23.72
C ASP A 477 -10.06 15.33 22.29
N GLN A 478 -8.90 15.95 22.10
CA GLN A 478 -8.42 16.37 20.79
C GLN A 478 -7.97 15.16 19.95
N PRO A 479 -8.24 15.12 18.64
CA PRO A 479 -7.82 14.00 17.79
C PRO A 479 -6.28 13.92 17.71
N LEU A 480 -5.69 12.82 18.14
CA LEU A 480 -4.23 12.65 18.18
C LEU A 480 -3.63 12.46 16.79
N ILE A 481 -4.18 11.52 16.02
CA ILE A 481 -3.62 11.06 14.75
C ILE A 481 -4.15 11.93 13.62
N ASN A 482 -3.26 12.34 12.71
CA ASN A 482 -3.63 12.99 11.46
C ASN A 482 -4.12 11.93 10.46
N PRO A 483 -5.42 11.89 10.10
CA PRO A 483 -5.97 10.84 9.23
C PRO A 483 -5.46 10.90 7.80
N LEU A 484 -4.82 12.01 7.40
CA LEU A 484 -4.20 12.18 6.07
C LEU A 484 -2.78 11.59 6.00
N VAL A 485 -2.22 11.13 7.11
CA VAL A 485 -0.87 10.59 7.18
C VAL A 485 -0.95 9.11 7.54
N PRO A 486 -0.62 8.20 6.61
CA PRO A 486 -0.60 6.77 6.89
C PRO A 486 0.33 6.44 8.07
N GLY A 487 -0.10 5.54 8.96
CA GLY A 487 0.68 5.17 10.15
C GLY A 487 2.05 4.55 9.84
N HIS A 488 2.21 3.92 8.67
CA HIS A 488 3.49 3.39 8.20
C HIS A 488 4.53 4.48 7.84
N ASN A 489 4.17 5.76 7.93
CA ASN A 489 5.11 6.88 7.80
C ASN A 489 5.64 7.36 9.15
N PHE A 490 5.20 6.79 10.28
CA PHE A 490 5.74 7.08 11.61
C PHE A 490 6.91 6.13 11.94
N ASP A 491 8.11 6.51 11.51
CA ASP A 491 9.32 5.76 11.84
C ASP A 491 9.71 5.97 13.31
N VAL A 492 10.00 4.87 14.00
CA VAL A 492 10.64 4.85 15.31
C VAL A 492 12.11 4.46 15.10
N ILE A 493 13.04 5.10 15.82
CA ILE A 493 14.47 4.79 15.73
C ILE A 493 14.93 4.12 17.04
N ASP A 494 15.11 2.80 17.00
CA ASP A 494 15.63 2.00 18.10
C ASP A 494 17.11 2.33 18.38
N GLY A 495 17.44 2.42 19.67
CA GLY A 495 18.74 2.84 20.19
C GLY A 495 18.80 4.31 20.65
N LEU A 496 17.76 5.09 20.43
CA LEU A 496 17.64 6.49 20.87
C LEU A 496 16.62 6.62 22.01
N ASN A 497 16.68 7.74 22.73
CA ASN A 497 15.61 8.22 23.62
C ASN A 497 15.22 9.63 23.17
N TYR A 498 13.93 9.93 23.00
CA TYR A 498 13.47 11.27 22.65
C TYR A 498 12.03 11.54 23.10
N VAL A 499 11.67 12.82 23.18
CA VAL A 499 10.33 13.29 23.56
C VAL A 499 9.69 14.03 22.39
N ILE A 500 8.40 13.77 22.13
CA ILE A 500 7.61 14.46 21.11
C ILE A 500 6.68 15.47 21.81
N ASP A 501 6.90 16.77 21.58
CA ASP A 501 6.02 17.84 22.04
C ASP A 501 4.90 18.11 21.03
N LEU A 502 3.70 17.63 21.38
CA LEU A 502 2.50 17.77 20.56
C LEU A 502 1.95 19.21 20.53
N SER A 503 2.37 20.09 21.44
CA SER A 503 1.96 21.50 21.44
C SER A 503 2.62 22.32 20.33
N GLN A 504 3.69 21.80 19.73
CA GLN A 504 4.43 22.49 18.68
C GLN A 504 3.87 22.16 17.29
N PRO A 505 3.87 23.13 16.36
CA PRO A 505 3.47 22.88 14.98
C PRO A 505 4.46 21.91 14.30
N ALA A 506 4.00 21.16 13.30
CA ALA A 506 4.86 20.28 12.52
C ALA A 506 5.89 21.09 11.70
N ARG A 507 7.13 20.59 11.63
CA ARG A 507 8.21 21.19 10.83
C ARG A 507 8.06 20.93 9.33
N TYR A 508 7.57 19.76 8.98
CA TYR A 508 7.31 19.29 7.62
C TYR A 508 5.81 19.13 7.36
N ASP A 509 5.40 19.21 6.10
CA ASP A 509 4.06 18.77 5.67
C ASP A 509 4.05 17.28 5.31
N ARG A 510 2.87 16.76 4.90
CA ARG A 510 2.68 15.35 4.53
C ARG A 510 3.58 14.89 3.38
N THR A 511 4.00 15.82 2.51
CA THR A 511 4.83 15.58 1.33
C THR A 511 6.33 15.60 1.65
N GLY A 512 6.70 15.82 2.91
CA GLY A 512 8.09 15.94 3.34
C GLY A 512 8.72 17.31 3.05
N ARG A 513 7.93 18.28 2.57
CA ARG A 513 8.42 19.65 2.37
C ARG A 513 8.50 20.37 3.71
N MET A 514 9.62 21.03 3.96
CA MET A 514 9.80 21.85 5.15
C MET A 514 8.93 23.11 5.06
N ILE A 515 8.01 23.26 6.00
CA ILE A 515 7.08 24.40 6.06
C ILE A 515 7.40 25.38 7.20
N ARG A 516 8.12 24.92 8.24
CA ARG A 516 8.45 25.74 9.43
C ARG A 516 9.84 25.44 9.96
N LYS A 517 10.87 26.12 9.43
CA LYS A 517 12.29 25.87 9.78
C LYS A 517 12.59 25.90 11.29
N SER A 518 11.91 26.74 12.06
CA SER A 518 12.14 26.90 13.50
C SER A 518 11.26 26.00 14.38
N ALA A 519 10.29 25.28 13.81
CA ALA A 519 9.46 24.36 14.57
C ALA A 519 10.28 23.15 15.02
N ARG A 520 10.06 22.73 16.26
CA ARG A 520 10.77 21.62 16.90
C ARG A 520 9.78 20.87 17.78
N ARG A 521 9.36 19.68 17.37
CA ARG A 521 8.58 18.74 18.19
C ARG A 521 9.49 17.79 18.95
N ILE A 522 10.63 17.43 18.38
CA ILE A 522 11.55 16.48 18.98
C ILE A 522 12.43 17.20 20.00
N HIS A 523 12.42 16.69 21.22
CA HIS A 523 13.20 17.18 22.37
C HIS A 523 13.97 16.03 23.03
N ASP A 524 14.98 16.42 23.81
CA ASP A 524 15.80 15.50 24.63
C ASP A 524 16.32 14.27 23.87
N LEU A 525 16.76 14.48 22.62
CA LEU A 525 17.29 13.42 21.78
C LEU A 525 18.62 12.90 22.37
N ARG A 526 18.63 11.64 22.79
CA ARG A 526 19.75 11.00 23.46
C ARG A 526 20.14 9.66 22.84
N TYR A 527 21.42 9.34 22.91
CA TYR A 527 21.99 8.02 22.66
C TYR A 527 22.74 7.55 23.91
N GLN A 528 22.39 6.37 24.43
CA GLN A 528 22.97 5.82 25.67
C GLN A 528 22.93 6.83 26.85
N GLY A 529 21.85 7.60 26.95
CA GLY A 529 21.64 8.61 27.99
C GLY A 529 22.37 9.95 27.75
N GLN A 530 23.25 10.05 26.77
CA GLN A 530 23.94 11.30 26.42
C GLN A 530 23.18 12.05 25.31
N PRO A 531 23.12 13.39 25.35
CA PRO A 531 22.58 14.18 24.24
C PRO A 531 23.27 13.84 22.92
N VAL A 532 22.52 13.81 21.83
CA VAL A 532 23.07 13.62 20.48
C VAL A 532 23.52 14.97 19.92
N ASP A 533 24.78 15.06 19.52
CA ASP A 533 25.33 16.24 18.84
C ASP A 533 24.99 16.23 17.34
N ASP A 534 24.80 17.41 16.73
CA ASP A 534 24.36 17.55 15.33
C ASP A 534 25.30 16.87 14.32
N ASP A 535 26.61 16.82 14.62
CA ASP A 535 27.67 16.23 13.78
C ASP A 535 28.05 14.80 14.19
N GLN A 536 27.46 14.27 15.27
CA GLN A 536 27.71 12.90 15.70
C GLN A 536 27.26 11.92 14.62
N LEU A 537 28.17 11.04 14.20
CA LEU A 537 27.88 10.05 13.16
C LEU A 537 27.33 8.76 13.74
N PHE A 538 26.28 8.27 13.08
CA PHE A 538 25.62 7.01 13.35
C PHE A 538 25.54 6.17 12.08
N LEU A 539 25.37 4.87 12.28
CA LEU A 539 25.00 3.95 11.23
C LEU A 539 23.57 3.45 11.52
N MET A 540 22.61 3.73 10.63
CA MET A 540 21.21 3.34 10.82
C MET A 540 20.82 2.21 9.88
N ALA A 541 20.33 1.11 10.45
CA ALA A 541 19.67 0.04 9.71
C ALA A 541 18.26 0.49 9.29
N VAL A 542 17.99 0.45 7.98
CA VAL A 542 16.74 0.94 7.39
C VAL A 542 16.33 0.03 6.24
N ASN A 543 15.05 0.04 5.87
CA ASN A 543 14.58 -0.68 4.69
C ASN A 543 14.90 0.09 3.40
N SER A 544 15.02 -0.62 2.28
CA SER A 544 15.38 -0.06 0.97
C SER A 544 14.43 1.05 0.50
N PHE A 545 13.13 0.95 0.78
CA PHE A 545 12.16 1.98 0.43
C PHE A 545 12.44 3.32 1.15
N ARG A 546 12.63 3.27 2.47
CA ARG A 546 12.96 4.45 3.29
C ARG A 546 14.35 4.99 2.93
N ALA A 547 15.31 4.10 2.67
CA ALA A 547 16.67 4.48 2.34
C ALA A 547 16.77 5.35 1.06
N HIS A 548 15.86 5.13 0.10
CA HIS A 548 15.82 5.91 -1.14
C HIS A 548 14.79 7.06 -1.10
N GLY A 549 14.17 7.34 0.04
CA GLY A 549 13.31 8.52 0.25
C GLY A 549 11.80 8.26 0.18
N GLY A 550 11.36 7.00 0.10
CA GLY A 550 9.95 6.69 0.23
C GLY A 550 9.40 7.08 1.62
N GLY A 551 8.11 7.42 1.71
CA GLY A 551 7.50 7.84 2.99
C GLY A 551 7.59 9.35 3.24
N PRO A 552 7.54 10.14 2.16
CA PRO A 552 8.50 11.18 1.78
C PRO A 552 9.53 11.56 2.86
N TYR A 553 10.57 10.73 2.96
CA TYR A 553 11.77 10.99 3.74
C TYR A 553 12.87 11.58 2.83
N PRO A 554 13.89 12.26 3.39
CA PRO A 554 14.96 12.83 2.59
C PRO A 554 15.68 11.76 1.75
N HIS A 555 15.88 12.03 0.47
CA HIS A 555 16.80 11.24 -0.35
C HIS A 555 18.23 11.65 -0.01
N LEU A 556 19.01 10.70 0.53
CA LEU A 556 20.40 10.95 0.90
C LEU A 556 21.33 10.69 -0.29
N PRO A 557 22.48 11.39 -0.36
CA PRO A 557 23.49 11.12 -1.39
C PRO A 557 23.99 9.66 -1.33
N GLU A 558 24.42 9.10 -2.46
CA GLU A 558 24.85 7.70 -2.57
C GLU A 558 26.00 7.34 -1.62
N ASP A 559 26.89 8.29 -1.30
CA ASP A 559 28.01 8.09 -0.37
C ASP A 559 27.57 7.91 1.10
N SER A 560 26.31 8.24 1.41
CA SER A 560 25.69 7.97 2.70
C SER A 560 25.41 6.47 2.91
N PHE A 561 25.39 5.66 1.85
CA PHE A 561 25.15 4.22 1.98
C PHE A 561 26.44 3.50 2.42
N ALA A 562 26.38 2.85 3.58
CA ALA A 562 27.43 1.93 4.04
C ALA A 562 27.16 0.49 3.58
N VAL A 563 25.89 0.11 3.52
CA VAL A 563 25.45 -1.23 3.09
C VAL A 563 24.21 -1.11 2.22
N VAL A 564 24.22 -1.80 1.08
CA VAL A 564 23.05 -2.05 0.24
C VAL A 564 22.91 -3.57 0.10
N SER A 565 22.04 -4.17 0.90
CA SER A 565 21.86 -5.63 0.91
C SER A 565 20.74 -6.06 -0.05
N ARG A 566 20.87 -7.28 -0.58
CA ARG A 566 19.81 -7.97 -1.33
C ARG A 566 18.92 -8.84 -0.45
N ILE A 567 19.18 -8.88 0.85
CA ILE A 567 18.45 -9.74 1.77
C ILE A 567 17.16 -9.03 2.21
N PRO A 568 15.97 -9.63 1.98
CA PRO A 568 14.71 -9.07 2.45
C PRO A 568 14.69 -8.92 3.98
N VAL A 569 14.14 -7.82 4.49
CA VAL A 569 14.01 -7.59 5.94
C VAL A 569 13.17 -8.71 6.58
N ARG A 570 12.11 -9.16 5.92
CA ARG A 570 11.30 -10.30 6.40
C ARG A 570 12.10 -11.59 6.59
N SER A 571 13.10 -11.84 5.74
CA SER A 571 14.00 -12.99 5.85
C SER A 571 14.96 -12.82 7.03
N ILE A 572 15.46 -11.60 7.24
CA ILE A 572 16.28 -11.24 8.41
C ILE A 572 15.50 -11.46 9.71
N VAL A 573 14.25 -11.00 9.76
CA VAL A 573 13.36 -11.20 10.92
C VAL A 573 13.10 -12.69 11.14
N SER A 574 12.76 -13.44 10.08
CA SER A 574 12.51 -14.88 10.19
C SER A 574 13.74 -15.66 10.69
N GLN A 575 14.92 -15.34 10.15
CA GLN A 575 16.18 -15.93 10.58
C GLN A 575 16.49 -15.59 12.04
N TYR A 576 16.40 -14.32 12.41
CA TYR A 576 16.64 -13.85 13.78
C TYR A 576 15.76 -14.57 14.80
N ILE A 577 14.49 -14.80 14.45
CA ILE A 577 13.55 -15.54 15.29
C ILE A 577 13.91 -17.03 15.36
N SER A 578 14.29 -17.64 14.24
CA SER A 578 14.64 -19.06 14.19
C SER A 578 15.92 -19.42 14.93
N GLU A 579 16.83 -18.46 15.07
CA GLU A 579 18.09 -18.62 15.81
C GLU A 579 17.92 -18.33 17.31
N ALA A 580 16.78 -17.77 17.74
CA ALA A 580 16.51 -17.41 19.12
C ALA A 580 15.91 -18.58 19.92
N ASP A 581 16.29 -18.72 21.18
CA ASP A 581 15.66 -19.64 22.15
C ASP A 581 14.37 -19.01 22.72
N GLY A 582 13.42 -18.72 21.81
CA GLY A 582 12.19 -18.00 22.10
C GLY A 582 12.28 -16.47 21.91
N ILE A 583 11.15 -15.88 21.56
CA ILE A 583 10.94 -14.44 21.42
C ILE A 583 10.29 -13.94 22.71
N SER A 584 10.97 -13.01 23.38
CA SER A 584 10.43 -12.34 24.57
C SER A 584 10.86 -10.88 24.53
N PRO A 585 10.16 -10.01 23.76
CA PRO A 585 10.61 -8.66 23.54
C PRO A 585 10.39 -7.85 24.82
N ALA A 586 11.47 -7.58 25.54
CA ALA A 586 11.52 -6.42 26.43
C ALA A 586 11.31 -5.16 25.59
N VAL A 587 10.60 -4.16 26.08
CA VAL A 587 10.39 -2.90 25.35
C VAL A 587 11.35 -1.87 25.90
N ASP A 588 12.28 -1.40 25.08
CA ASP A 588 13.15 -0.29 25.45
C ASP A 588 12.36 1.04 25.34
N PRO A 589 12.54 2.00 26.27
CA PRO A 589 11.82 3.27 26.26
C PRO A 589 12.43 4.21 25.20
N ILE A 590 12.07 4.04 23.93
CA ILE A 590 12.63 4.82 22.82
C ILE A 590 12.04 6.23 22.77
N TRP A 591 10.72 6.35 22.93
CA TRP A 591 10.05 7.65 22.82
C TRP A 591 8.85 7.81 23.74
N SER A 592 8.47 9.05 23.99
CA SER A 592 7.25 9.44 24.72
C SER A 592 6.71 10.79 24.25
N PHE A 593 5.47 11.12 24.62
CA PHE A 593 4.95 12.47 24.47
C PHE A 593 5.38 13.37 25.64
N ALA A 594 5.61 14.65 25.36
CA ALA A 594 5.80 15.64 26.39
C ALA A 594 4.54 15.75 27.26
N PRO A 595 4.64 15.79 28.60
CA PRO A 595 3.47 15.94 29.46
C PRO A 595 2.76 17.28 29.24
N MET A 596 1.43 17.24 29.12
CA MET A 596 0.55 18.39 29.01
C MET A 596 -0.53 18.31 30.11
N GLN A 597 -0.45 19.22 31.08
CA GLN A 597 -1.41 19.26 32.19
C GLN A 597 -2.82 19.55 31.69
N GLN A 598 -3.82 18.92 32.32
CA GLN A 598 -5.24 19.10 32.02
C GLN A 598 -5.59 18.89 30.53
N THR A 599 -4.80 18.09 29.81
CA THR A 599 -4.96 17.84 28.38
C THR A 599 -5.23 16.36 28.16
N SER A 600 -6.17 16.04 27.26
CA SER A 600 -6.39 14.67 26.79
C SER A 600 -6.51 14.65 25.27
N VAL A 601 -6.17 13.51 24.70
CA VAL A 601 -6.34 13.23 23.28
C VAL A 601 -7.19 11.97 23.09
N VAL A 602 -7.78 11.83 21.92
CA VAL A 602 -8.51 10.64 21.49
C VAL A 602 -7.87 10.07 20.25
N PHE A 603 -7.84 8.74 20.18
CA PHE A 603 -7.38 8.01 19.00
C PHE A 603 -8.21 6.76 18.78
N GLU A 604 -8.23 6.31 17.54
CA GLU A 604 -8.90 5.09 17.12
C GLU A 604 -7.89 3.95 17.04
N THR A 605 -8.29 2.78 17.53
CA THR A 605 -7.51 1.54 17.46
C THR A 605 -8.41 0.34 17.13
N GLY A 606 -7.81 -0.83 16.91
CA GLY A 606 -8.56 -2.05 16.67
C GLY A 606 -9.27 -2.53 17.94
N PRO A 607 -10.52 -3.03 17.84
CA PRO A 607 -11.29 -3.50 19.01
C PRO A 607 -10.64 -4.67 19.75
N GLY A 608 -9.67 -5.35 19.11
CA GLY A 608 -8.85 -6.39 19.73
C GLY A 608 -8.03 -5.92 20.94
N ILE A 609 -7.81 -4.60 21.11
CA ILE A 609 -7.13 -4.03 22.29
C ILE A 609 -7.83 -4.39 23.61
N ARG A 610 -9.15 -4.61 23.59
CA ARG A 610 -9.94 -4.93 24.80
C ARG A 610 -9.60 -6.28 25.43
N ARG A 611 -8.84 -7.13 24.73
CA ARG A 611 -8.26 -8.36 25.31
C ARG A 611 -7.07 -8.07 26.24
N TYR A 612 -6.57 -6.83 26.25
CA TYR A 612 -5.41 -6.37 27.02
C TYR A 612 -5.79 -5.16 27.91
N PRO A 613 -6.76 -5.29 28.83
CA PRO A 613 -7.23 -4.17 29.65
C PRO A 613 -6.15 -3.58 30.56
N ASP A 614 -5.17 -4.39 30.97
CA ASP A 614 -4.01 -3.93 31.75
C ASP A 614 -3.15 -2.96 30.95
N GLU A 615 -3.08 -3.09 29.62
CA GLU A 615 -2.32 -2.18 28.76
C GLU A 615 -3.03 -0.85 28.54
N ILE A 616 -4.36 -0.85 28.49
CA ILE A 616 -5.17 0.38 28.50
C ILE A 616 -4.97 1.11 29.84
N SER A 617 -5.05 0.36 30.94
CA SER A 617 -4.83 0.89 32.30
C SER A 617 -3.41 1.43 32.49
N ALA A 618 -2.39 0.81 31.87
CA ALA A 618 -1.00 1.27 31.90
C ALA A 618 -0.84 2.70 31.39
N LEU A 619 -1.66 3.08 30.41
CA LEU A 619 -1.66 4.40 29.78
C LEU A 619 -2.56 5.40 30.52
N ASP A 620 -3.22 4.99 31.60
CA ASP A 620 -4.35 5.71 32.21
C ASP A 620 -5.43 6.06 31.17
N ALA A 621 -5.55 5.24 30.12
CA ALA A 621 -6.46 5.49 29.03
C ALA A 621 -7.87 4.98 29.36
N THR A 622 -8.89 5.68 28.84
CA THR A 622 -10.29 5.31 29.00
C THR A 622 -10.86 4.80 27.68
N ASP A 623 -11.52 3.64 27.70
CA ASP A 623 -12.28 3.13 26.55
C ASP A 623 -13.60 3.90 26.41
N LEU A 624 -13.79 4.55 25.27
CA LEU A 624 -14.98 5.34 24.94
C LEU A 624 -16.02 4.56 24.11
N GLY A 625 -15.79 3.27 23.87
CA GLY A 625 -16.64 2.43 23.04
C GLY A 625 -16.24 2.41 21.56
N ASP A 626 -17.14 1.94 20.71
CA ASP A 626 -16.89 1.75 19.29
C ASP A 626 -17.34 2.97 18.46
N THR A 627 -16.59 3.27 17.40
CA THR A 627 -17.00 4.20 16.36
C THR A 627 -17.97 3.53 15.39
N SER A 628 -18.67 4.31 14.58
CA SER A 628 -19.54 3.79 13.51
C SER A 628 -18.79 2.92 12.49
N ALA A 629 -17.50 3.18 12.30
CA ALA A 629 -16.62 2.39 11.45
C ALA A 629 -16.08 1.12 12.14
N GLY A 630 -16.46 0.86 13.40
CA GLY A 630 -16.08 -0.35 14.15
C GLY A 630 -14.70 -0.32 14.80
N PHE A 631 -14.07 0.86 14.90
CA PHE A 631 -12.84 1.04 15.69
C PHE A 631 -13.17 1.19 17.17
N ALA A 632 -12.29 0.72 18.05
CA ALA A 632 -12.33 1.12 19.44
C ALA A 632 -11.74 2.52 19.58
N ARG A 633 -12.42 3.40 20.32
CA ARG A 633 -11.96 4.78 20.57
C ARG A 633 -11.45 4.89 22.00
N LEU A 634 -10.19 5.28 22.17
CA LEU A 634 -9.57 5.46 23.48
C LEU A 634 -9.27 6.94 23.75
N ARG A 635 -9.51 7.40 24.98
CA ARG A 635 -9.04 8.68 25.53
C ARG A 635 -7.72 8.46 26.26
N LEU A 636 -6.69 9.21 25.91
CA LEU A 636 -5.38 9.21 26.56
C LEU A 636 -5.16 10.56 27.27
N PRO A 637 -5.03 10.60 28.60
CA PRO A 637 -4.57 11.79 29.29
C PRO A 637 -3.08 12.04 29.01
N LEU A 638 -2.69 13.31 28.84
CA LEU A 638 -1.29 13.71 28.65
C LEU A 638 -0.64 14.25 29.93
N SER A 639 -1.29 14.12 31.09
CA SER A 639 -0.87 14.75 32.36
C SER A 639 0.39 14.14 33.00
N ALA A 640 0.78 12.93 32.61
CA ALA A 640 1.95 12.21 33.12
C ALA A 640 2.82 11.71 31.96
N ILE A 641 4.11 11.44 32.25
CA ILE A 641 4.94 10.64 31.35
C ILE A 641 4.29 9.25 31.29
N VAL A 642 3.87 8.83 30.09
CA VAL A 642 3.33 7.50 29.84
C VAL A 642 4.30 6.48 30.45
N PRO A 643 3.86 5.64 31.42
CA PRO A 643 4.74 4.67 32.07
C PRO A 643 5.44 3.78 31.04
N GLU A 644 6.63 3.27 31.41
CA GLU A 644 7.26 2.18 30.67
C GLU A 644 6.21 1.09 30.42
N SER A 645 6.02 0.77 29.14
CA SER A 645 5.04 -0.18 28.63
C SER A 645 4.86 -1.38 29.57
N LEU A 646 3.64 -1.58 30.12
CA LEU A 646 3.28 -2.79 30.88
C LEU A 646 3.23 -4.06 30.00
N ALA A 647 3.63 -3.96 28.72
CA ALA A 647 3.51 -5.06 27.79
C ALA A 647 4.41 -6.27 28.14
N ASN A 648 5.21 -6.28 29.23
CA ASN A 648 5.87 -7.49 29.76
C ASN A 648 6.47 -7.34 31.19
N PRO A 649 6.59 -8.43 32.00
CA PRO A 649 7.25 -8.47 33.32
C PRO A 649 8.60 -7.73 33.49
N SER A 650 9.08 -7.66 34.73
CA SER A 650 10.36 -6.98 35.03
C SER A 650 11.54 -7.61 34.27
N ARG A 651 12.52 -6.78 33.87
CA ARG A 651 13.78 -7.16 33.20
C ARG A 651 14.51 -8.35 33.84
N ALA A 652 14.33 -8.57 35.15
CA ALA A 652 14.94 -9.65 35.92
C ALA A 652 14.29 -11.04 35.73
N ALA A 653 13.10 -11.11 35.09
CA ALA A 653 12.40 -12.36 34.80
C ALA A 653 12.73 -12.93 33.40
N TYR A 654 13.68 -12.32 32.68
CA TYR A 654 13.95 -12.60 31.27
C TYR A 654 15.40 -12.96 30.97
N LEU A 655 15.57 -13.90 30.03
CA LEU A 655 16.84 -14.50 29.62
C LEU A 655 17.88 -13.45 29.22
N SER A 656 19.11 -13.66 29.69
CA SER A 656 20.29 -13.06 29.12
C SER A 656 20.53 -13.61 27.70
N PRO A 657 20.83 -12.77 26.69
CA PRO A 657 21.45 -13.27 25.48
C PRO A 657 22.71 -14.04 25.88
N ARG A 658 22.95 -15.22 25.31
CA ARG A 658 24.35 -15.68 25.23
C ARG A 658 25.08 -14.58 24.46
N GLU A 659 26.07 -13.97 25.10
CA GLU A 659 27.09 -13.22 24.38
C GLU A 659 27.58 -14.13 23.25
N VAL A 660 27.28 -13.76 22.00
CA VAL A 660 27.75 -14.51 20.84
C VAL A 660 29.26 -14.34 20.83
N GLY A 661 29.96 -15.30 21.42
CA GLY A 661 31.39 -15.40 21.40
C GLY A 661 31.88 -15.44 19.96
N ALA A 662 32.86 -14.62 19.67
CA ALA A 662 33.55 -14.60 18.39
C ALA A 662 34.08 -16.01 18.07
N GLY A 663 33.55 -16.62 17.01
CA GLY A 663 34.17 -17.77 16.38
C GLY A 663 33.22 -18.91 16.09
N GLU A 664 32.62 -18.90 14.89
CA GLU A 664 32.58 -20.08 14.05
C GLU A 664 32.37 -19.64 12.59
N ARG A 665 33.31 -20.04 11.73
CA ARG A 665 33.35 -19.66 10.32
C ARG A 665 32.26 -20.43 9.57
N LEU A 666 31.30 -19.72 8.98
CA LEU A 666 30.39 -20.31 8.01
C LEU A 666 31.12 -20.58 6.69
N ALA A 667 31.07 -21.83 6.24
CA ALA A 667 31.65 -22.30 4.99
C ALA A 667 30.81 -21.81 3.79
N ASN A 668 31.50 -21.22 2.82
CA ASN A 668 30.98 -20.77 1.53
C ASN A 668 30.72 -21.99 0.61
N PRO A 669 29.51 -22.21 0.06
CA PRO A 669 29.30 -23.25 -0.94
C PRO A 669 29.24 -22.63 -2.34
N VAL A 670 30.39 -22.26 -2.93
CA VAL A 670 30.51 -22.13 -4.39
C VAL A 670 31.93 -22.55 -4.82
N ARG A 671 32.07 -23.79 -5.30
CA ARG A 671 33.16 -24.14 -6.23
C ARG A 671 32.55 -24.78 -7.48
N SER A 672 32.75 -24.08 -8.58
CA SER A 672 32.46 -24.48 -9.95
C SER A 672 33.27 -25.73 -10.33
N GLY A 673 32.56 -26.80 -10.66
CA GLY A 673 33.14 -27.98 -11.30
C GLY A 673 33.23 -27.80 -12.81
N ARG A 674 34.38 -27.33 -13.31
CA ARG A 674 34.82 -27.66 -14.67
C ARG A 674 35.58 -28.97 -14.61
N LYS A 675 35.11 -29.99 -15.32
CA LYS A 675 35.93 -31.12 -15.77
C LYS A 675 35.66 -31.37 -17.25
N GLN A 676 36.72 -31.22 -18.03
CA GLN A 676 37.03 -31.96 -19.25
C GLN A 676 38.48 -32.46 -19.07
N PRO A 677 38.94 -33.48 -19.80
CA PRO A 677 38.30 -34.14 -20.95
C PRO A 677 37.49 -35.39 -20.59
#